data_AF-A0A8X7X907-F1
#
_entry.id   AF-A0A8X7X907-F1
#
_cell.length_a   1.000
_cell.length_b   1.000
_cell.length_c   1.000
_cell.angle_alpha   90.00
_cell.angle_beta   90.00
_cell.angle_gamma   90.00
#
_symmetry.space_group_name_H-M   'P 1'
#
loop_
_entity.id
_entity.type
_entity.pdbx_description
1 polymer ?
#
loop_
_entity_poly.entity_id
_entity_poly.type
_entity_poly.pdbx_seq_one_letter_code
_entity_poly.pdbx_strand_id
1 'polypeptide(L)'
;MVNVTIKGKEDSCKQCLLIRVQPRYFVNFTNSIYYARINANTGPLSYVTNVTAKGVEVFYEIINPNRAFQINQVTGTIKTTFNLVFDLNKNQNKMYEVTLLVRAYNRKHEVSATATVSITVMEANNIPPICSPDLVEKSVPETTPLHTVLFILKCKCYDGSNSSLSYQVVNNTLTYDSAEMASVNFEYTASIIVKDVRYPKLSADVKVYITVTPVNQYYPQCHPPFSFTIKKNSPLSYPIGKVNATDRDWRFNNVRFSIIGGNPFPPLFTIDPQWGLIQLINTLQYEKRPAYKLEILIVDVNQDIIPDPINQKTTNCTITVNVEDTSITCYPWYIRTTICSTLPADSSVANLNCKSWNSDFSYEITGGNADQMFRVDQGIIFTKKTFNFLSPGIITPPNYEIHVVVSDNSQPYTSATVTVVIQVVYCTTTTVTTTHTTTHTTRTTRTATMVDYYWAPDPWFVAVMTVTGVLLLLLLLFIILKLLRRYGLCLPPPDEAFKPLLQENSFTTTSNEPTIESNNPIETGVHQTIKDETTMIVNQIPTKFSEVEENIKGQFRKYMEILNEEPEYREKKVKRFKNHFSNTRGDGNLHELYEGVIGEGSIAILKTVLTYWEKNRRVVEDFCAHLKYLFVIGISALMVHTALENGDVSRQEKYWREKMETVELKMKSAVDDCINNFAAQAKIDTQKFLKYGYSEELADNLFSFLQKKYDWVYWAVRVYSHSDGWLTNLRFGRKYHSIVGETHFEFFDFNNFNVVVSYCVNPQPIDVHKIQQTFRESKKNRNMWKLAEHMHSEVPKCVIHAIRQNSVIYEKTNFPDDCYCHEQQKNCYLYVHSA
;
A
#
# COMPACT_ATOMS: atom_id res chain seq x y z
N MET A 1 105.32 2.05 6.56
CA MET A 1 106.69 2.50 6.85
C MET A 1 107.46 1.28 7.31
N VAL A 2 108.53 0.91 6.61
CA VAL A 2 109.41 -0.20 7.03
C VAL A 2 110.70 0.42 7.53
N ASN A 3 111.05 0.21 8.80
CA ASN A 3 112.33 0.66 9.34
C ASN A 3 113.41 -0.35 8.97
N VAL A 4 114.32 0.03 8.08
CA VAL A 4 115.51 -0.76 7.75
C VAL A 4 116.71 -0.09 8.45
N THR A 5 117.45 -0.86 9.25
CA THR A 5 118.66 -0.39 9.92
C THR A 5 119.86 -0.96 9.19
N ILE A 6 120.69 -0.12 8.57
CA ILE A 6 121.93 -0.54 7.91
C ILE A 6 123.08 -0.26 8.89
N LYS A 7 123.83 -1.29 9.27
CA LYS A 7 125.01 -1.17 10.15
C LYS A 7 126.29 -1.19 9.31
N GLY A 8 126.96 -0.03 9.19
CA GLY A 8 128.34 0.06 8.73
C GLY A 8 129.32 -0.18 9.87
N LYS A 9 130.47 -0.79 9.59
CA LYS A 9 131.53 -1.03 10.56
C LYS A 9 132.19 0.32 10.89
N GLU A 10 131.98 0.78 12.11
CA GLU A 10 132.66 1.89 12.82
C GLU A 10 132.07 3.32 12.80
N ASP A 11 130.92 3.61 12.19
CA ASP A 11 130.13 4.79 12.57
C ASP A 11 128.65 4.64 12.16
N SER A 12 127.73 4.68 13.13
CA SER A 12 126.30 4.45 12.87
C SER A 12 125.58 5.75 12.49
N CYS A 13 125.41 6.00 11.20
CA CYS A 13 124.49 7.03 10.70
C CYS A 13 123.05 6.48 10.68
N LYS A 14 122.11 7.16 11.35
CA LYS A 14 120.67 6.86 11.27
C LYS A 14 120.01 7.87 10.35
N GLN A 15 119.66 7.48 9.12
CA GLN A 15 118.89 8.33 8.21
C GLN A 15 117.58 7.64 7.83
N CYS A 16 116.46 8.32 8.04
CA CYS A 16 115.13 7.80 7.69
C CYS A 16 114.91 7.89 6.17
N LEU A 17 114.78 6.74 5.51
CA LEU A 17 114.36 6.63 4.12
C LEU A 17 112.83 6.68 4.04
N LEU A 18 112.29 7.77 3.48
CA LEU A 18 110.87 7.86 3.15
C LEU A 18 110.60 7.10 1.84
N ILE A 19 110.26 5.82 1.95
CA ILE A 19 109.80 5.02 0.81
C ILE A 19 108.33 5.33 0.55
N ARG A 20 108.04 6.19 -0.44
CA ARG A 20 106.69 6.32 -1.01
C ARG A 20 106.41 5.11 -1.89
N VAL A 21 105.72 4.12 -1.34
CA VAL A 21 105.15 3.03 -2.13
C VAL A 21 104.01 3.61 -2.96
N GLN A 22 104.17 3.68 -4.28
CA GLN A 22 103.06 4.05 -5.15
C GLN A 22 101.96 2.98 -5.03
N PRO A 23 100.71 3.36 -4.72
CA PRO A 23 99.63 2.40 -4.64
C PRO A 23 99.39 1.75 -6.00
N ARG A 24 99.35 0.41 -6.04
CA ARG A 24 98.95 -0.33 -7.23
C ARG A 24 97.43 -0.31 -7.31
N TYR A 25 96.89 0.45 -8.26
CA TYR A 25 95.45 0.50 -8.50
C TYR A 25 94.99 -0.81 -9.14
N PHE A 26 93.88 -1.35 -8.65
CA PHE A 26 93.22 -2.51 -9.24
C PHE A 26 91.70 -2.31 -9.17
N VAL A 27 90.99 -2.87 -10.14
CA VAL A 27 89.54 -3.02 -10.12
C VAL A 27 89.26 -4.47 -10.39
N ASN A 28 88.51 -5.14 -9.52
CA ASN A 28 88.11 -6.53 -9.75
C ASN A 28 86.69 -6.77 -9.25
N PHE A 29 85.85 -7.42 -10.04
CA PHE A 29 84.51 -7.79 -9.60
C PHE A 29 84.57 -8.83 -8.48
N THR A 30 83.55 -8.85 -7.62
CA THR A 30 83.42 -9.88 -6.60
C THR A 30 83.17 -11.26 -7.21
N ASN A 31 82.37 -11.30 -8.29
CA ASN A 31 82.09 -12.50 -9.08
C ASN A 31 82.33 -12.24 -10.57
N SER A 32 82.73 -13.27 -11.31
CA SER A 32 82.83 -13.20 -12.77
C SER A 32 81.46 -13.23 -13.47
N ILE A 33 80.45 -13.85 -12.83
CA ILE A 33 79.07 -13.99 -13.33
C ILE A 33 78.07 -13.67 -12.21
N TYR A 34 77.03 -12.88 -12.51
CA TYR A 34 75.90 -12.60 -11.64
C TYR A 34 74.60 -13.15 -12.24
N TYR A 35 73.77 -13.82 -11.44
CA TYR A 35 72.48 -14.34 -11.87
C TYR A 35 71.35 -13.49 -11.27
N ALA A 36 70.37 -13.16 -12.09
CA ALA A 36 69.17 -12.43 -11.66
C ALA A 36 67.92 -13.02 -12.30
N ARG A 37 66.79 -12.94 -11.59
CA ARG A 37 65.48 -13.31 -12.13
C ARG A 37 64.52 -12.15 -11.94
N ILE A 38 63.74 -11.85 -12.96
CA ILE A 38 62.73 -10.79 -12.92
C ILE A 38 61.47 -11.27 -13.62
N ASN A 39 60.29 -10.95 -13.08
CA ASN A 39 59.04 -11.26 -13.75
C ASN A 39 58.83 -10.31 -14.94
N ALA A 40 58.22 -10.83 -16.00
CA ALA A 40 57.62 -9.98 -17.03
C ALA A 40 56.56 -9.07 -16.40
N ASN A 41 56.16 -8.03 -17.13
CA ASN A 41 55.22 -7.01 -16.67
C ASN A 41 55.69 -6.22 -15.42
N THR A 42 56.98 -6.25 -15.11
CA THR A 42 57.60 -5.36 -14.12
C THR A 42 57.81 -3.98 -14.73
N GLY A 43 57.16 -2.96 -14.15
CA GLY A 43 57.23 -1.59 -14.63
C GLY A 43 58.67 -1.02 -14.69
N PRO A 44 58.86 0.17 -15.27
CA PRO A 44 60.17 0.80 -15.37
C PRO A 44 60.77 1.07 -13.99
N LEU A 45 62.11 1.11 -13.91
CA LEU A 45 62.90 1.33 -12.70
C LEU A 45 62.83 0.20 -11.65
N SER A 46 62.29 -0.97 -12.01
CA SER A 46 62.27 -2.15 -11.15
C SER A 46 63.68 -2.65 -10.91
N TYR A 47 63.99 -2.97 -9.64
CA TYR A 47 65.30 -3.50 -9.26
C TYR A 47 65.50 -4.91 -9.83
N VAL A 48 66.62 -5.13 -10.52
CA VAL A 48 66.99 -6.44 -11.09
C VAL A 48 68.04 -7.11 -10.22
N THR A 49 69.20 -6.47 -10.06
CA THR A 49 70.34 -6.97 -9.29
C THR A 49 71.36 -5.86 -9.03
N ASN A 50 72.38 -6.14 -8.22
CA ASN A 50 73.47 -5.23 -7.93
C ASN A 50 74.81 -5.91 -8.18
N VAL A 51 75.68 -5.28 -9.00
CA VAL A 51 77.04 -5.78 -9.25
C VAL A 51 78.05 -4.97 -8.43
N THR A 52 79.04 -5.65 -7.87
CA THR A 52 80.00 -5.02 -6.95
C THR A 52 81.43 -5.34 -7.36
N ALA A 53 82.27 -4.30 -7.45
CA ALA A 53 83.69 -4.42 -7.72
C ALA A 53 84.53 -3.78 -6.61
N LYS A 54 85.64 -4.44 -6.28
CA LYS A 54 86.66 -3.97 -5.34
C LYS A 54 87.63 -3.05 -6.08
N GLY A 55 87.79 -1.83 -5.58
CA GLY A 55 88.72 -0.84 -6.10
C GLY A 55 88.51 0.52 -5.43
N VAL A 56 89.35 1.50 -5.76
CA VAL A 56 89.23 2.90 -5.33
C VAL A 56 88.43 3.67 -6.39
N GLU A 57 87.46 4.50 -6.02
CA GLU A 57 86.62 5.32 -6.93
C GLU A 57 86.13 4.55 -8.18
N VAL A 58 85.39 3.46 -7.97
CA VAL A 58 84.91 2.59 -9.05
C VAL A 58 83.59 3.08 -9.64
N PHE A 59 83.52 3.13 -10.97
CA PHE A 59 82.30 3.41 -11.73
C PHE A 59 81.88 2.21 -12.58
N TYR A 60 80.57 2.08 -12.82
CA TYR A 60 79.98 0.97 -13.54
C TYR A 60 79.36 1.40 -14.87
N GLU A 61 79.48 0.57 -15.90
CA GLU A 61 78.93 0.81 -17.24
C GLU A 61 78.55 -0.52 -17.92
N ILE A 62 77.45 -0.56 -18.67
CA ILE A 62 77.09 -1.72 -19.50
C ILE A 62 77.79 -1.57 -20.86
N ILE A 63 78.68 -2.50 -21.20
CA ILE A 63 79.45 -2.50 -22.45
C ILE A 63 78.58 -2.87 -23.65
N ASN A 64 77.63 -3.80 -23.46
CA ASN A 64 76.66 -4.20 -24.47
C ASN A 64 75.29 -3.59 -24.15
N PRO A 65 75.06 -2.30 -24.45
CA PRO A 65 73.86 -1.60 -24.02
C PRO A 65 72.62 -2.33 -24.52
N ASN A 66 71.80 -2.80 -23.58
CA ASN A 66 70.50 -3.37 -23.85
C ASN A 66 69.46 -2.30 -23.53
N ARG A 67 68.54 -2.02 -24.47
CA ARG A 67 67.50 -0.99 -24.26
C ARG A 67 66.66 -1.26 -23.01
N ALA A 68 66.52 -2.52 -22.58
CA ALA A 68 65.68 -2.95 -21.46
C ALA A 68 66.27 -2.71 -20.06
N PHE A 69 67.57 -2.46 -19.95
CA PHE A 69 68.26 -2.37 -18.66
C PHE A 69 69.19 -1.17 -18.61
N GLN A 70 69.25 -0.54 -17.44
CA GLN A 70 70.20 0.53 -17.13
C GLN A 70 70.95 0.20 -15.85
N ILE A 71 72.19 0.69 -15.74
CA ILE A 71 73.02 0.56 -14.55
C ILE A 71 73.28 1.94 -13.94
N ASN A 72 73.19 2.03 -12.61
CA ASN A 72 73.65 3.22 -11.91
C ASN A 72 75.19 3.24 -11.86
N GLN A 73 75.78 4.30 -12.39
CA GLN A 73 77.22 4.44 -12.55
C GLN A 73 78.01 4.43 -11.23
N VAL A 74 77.39 4.78 -10.11
CA VAL A 74 78.06 4.87 -8.79
C VAL A 74 77.76 3.64 -7.95
N THR A 75 76.51 3.18 -7.93
CA THR A 75 76.07 2.10 -7.02
C THR A 75 76.16 0.71 -7.61
N GLY A 76 76.28 0.56 -8.94
CA GLY A 76 76.30 -0.74 -9.61
C GLY A 76 74.94 -1.43 -9.70
N THR A 77 73.86 -0.74 -9.30
CA THR A 77 72.50 -1.29 -9.34
C THR A 77 71.92 -1.27 -10.74
N ILE A 78 71.43 -2.42 -11.19
CA ILE A 78 70.79 -2.61 -12.49
C ILE A 78 69.26 -2.54 -12.30
N LYS A 79 68.62 -1.69 -13.09
CA LYS A 79 67.16 -1.49 -13.10
C LYS A 79 66.59 -1.64 -14.50
N THR A 80 65.30 -1.95 -14.60
CA THR A 80 64.58 -1.94 -15.88
C THR A 80 64.36 -0.51 -16.37
N THR A 81 64.29 -0.31 -17.69
CA THR A 81 64.02 0.99 -18.34
C THR A 81 62.58 1.11 -18.87
N PHE A 82 61.97 0.00 -19.26
CA PHE A 82 60.59 -0.12 -19.72
C PHE A 82 59.98 -1.44 -19.27
N ASN A 83 58.67 -1.60 -19.50
CA ASN A 83 57.94 -2.80 -19.11
C ASN A 83 58.38 -4.03 -19.92
N LEU A 84 58.89 -5.08 -19.26
CA LEU A 84 59.38 -6.29 -19.92
C LEU A 84 58.19 -7.14 -20.43
N VAL A 85 58.03 -7.28 -21.74
CA VAL A 85 56.97 -8.12 -22.35
C VAL A 85 57.55 -9.49 -22.71
N PHE A 86 56.85 -10.56 -22.33
CA PHE A 86 57.21 -11.93 -22.67
C PHE A 86 56.61 -12.29 -24.04
N ASP A 87 57.45 -12.44 -25.07
CA ASP A 87 57.02 -12.78 -26.44
C ASP A 87 57.13 -14.30 -26.66
N LEU A 88 55.99 -14.98 -26.60
CA LEU A 88 55.86 -16.44 -26.79
C LEU A 88 56.20 -16.91 -28.22
N ASN A 89 56.18 -16.01 -29.21
CA ASN A 89 56.36 -16.39 -30.61
C ASN A 89 57.82 -16.51 -31.03
N LYS A 90 58.77 -16.15 -30.14
CA LYS A 90 60.19 -16.02 -30.50
C LYS A 90 61.13 -17.15 -30.12
N ASN A 91 60.67 -18.20 -29.41
CA ASN A 91 61.33 -19.53 -29.33
C ASN A 91 60.56 -20.43 -28.37
N GLN A 92 59.97 -21.52 -28.88
CA GLN A 92 59.10 -22.46 -28.16
C GLN A 92 59.71 -23.22 -26.97
N ASN A 93 60.94 -22.93 -26.50
CA ASN A 93 61.49 -23.65 -25.33
C ASN A 93 62.72 -23.02 -24.65
N LYS A 94 62.93 -21.69 -24.75
CA LYS A 94 64.02 -21.01 -24.02
C LYS A 94 63.43 -19.89 -23.17
N MET A 95 63.69 -19.95 -21.86
CA MET A 95 63.52 -18.79 -20.98
C MET A 95 64.18 -17.58 -21.66
N TYR A 96 63.51 -16.41 -21.65
CA TYR A 96 64.09 -15.21 -22.21
C TYR A 96 65.26 -14.77 -21.32
N GLU A 97 66.45 -15.28 -21.64
CA GLU A 97 67.71 -15.00 -20.94
C GLU A 97 68.41 -13.83 -21.63
N VAL A 98 68.66 -12.77 -20.87
CA VAL A 98 69.42 -11.60 -21.31
C VAL A 98 70.78 -11.60 -20.64
N THR A 99 71.84 -11.57 -21.43
CA THR A 99 73.22 -11.46 -20.94
C THR A 99 73.75 -10.05 -21.11
N LEU A 100 74.09 -9.40 -19.99
CA LEU A 100 74.76 -8.10 -19.96
C LEU A 100 76.23 -8.30 -19.62
N LEU A 101 77.11 -7.54 -20.26
CA LEU A 101 78.54 -7.44 -20.00
C LEU A 101 78.78 -6.07 -19.36
N VAL A 102 79.16 -6.08 -18.10
CA VAL A 102 79.33 -4.87 -17.28
C VAL A 102 80.80 -4.61 -17.03
N ARG A 103 81.25 -3.36 -17.23
CA ARG A 103 82.58 -2.87 -16.92
C ARG A 103 82.57 -2.12 -15.58
N ALA A 104 83.53 -2.44 -14.72
CA ALA A 104 83.90 -1.61 -13.59
C ALA A 104 85.23 -0.94 -13.90
N TYR A 105 85.33 0.38 -13.75
CA TYR A 105 86.53 1.13 -14.12
C TYR A 105 86.81 2.30 -13.17
N ASN A 106 88.08 2.72 -13.13
CA ASN A 106 88.49 3.95 -12.46
C ASN A 106 88.83 5.03 -13.52
N ARG A 107 88.28 6.24 -13.37
CA ARG A 107 88.45 7.34 -14.34
C ARG A 107 89.87 7.93 -14.40
N LYS A 108 90.66 7.77 -13.33
CA LYS A 108 91.98 8.41 -13.18
C LYS A 108 93.16 7.47 -13.47
N HIS A 109 92.95 6.15 -13.42
CA HIS A 109 94.04 5.18 -13.36
C HIS A 109 94.02 4.09 -14.45
N GLU A 110 93.23 4.25 -15.52
CA GLU A 110 93.14 3.33 -16.69
C GLU A 110 92.95 1.83 -16.36
N VAL A 111 92.49 1.51 -15.14
CA VAL A 111 92.21 0.13 -14.71
C VAL A 111 90.73 -0.19 -14.88
N SER A 112 90.43 -1.35 -15.46
CA SER A 112 89.06 -1.86 -15.57
C SER A 112 88.97 -3.38 -15.53
N ALA A 113 87.85 -3.89 -15.02
CA ALA A 113 87.46 -5.30 -15.07
C ALA A 113 86.07 -5.44 -15.69
N THR A 114 85.74 -6.63 -16.16
CA THR A 114 84.44 -6.97 -16.75
C THR A 114 83.81 -8.16 -16.07
N ALA A 115 82.49 -8.16 -15.92
CA ALA A 115 81.69 -9.28 -15.42
C ALA A 115 80.44 -9.48 -16.28
N THR A 116 79.91 -10.70 -16.32
CA THR A 116 78.66 -11.00 -17.02
C THR A 116 77.49 -11.06 -16.04
N VAL A 117 76.32 -10.61 -16.48
CA VAL A 117 75.07 -10.67 -15.72
C VAL A 117 74.05 -11.41 -16.57
N SER A 118 73.63 -12.59 -16.13
CA SER A 118 72.59 -13.39 -16.77
C SER A 118 71.25 -13.13 -16.08
N ILE A 119 70.29 -12.58 -16.83
CA ILE A 119 68.96 -12.21 -16.35
C ILE A 119 67.93 -13.12 -16.98
N THR A 120 67.24 -13.93 -16.19
CA THR A 120 66.14 -14.77 -16.65
C THR A 120 64.81 -14.05 -16.43
N VAL A 121 64.04 -13.83 -17.50
CA VAL A 121 62.69 -13.27 -17.40
C VAL A 121 61.67 -14.39 -17.20
N MET A 122 60.94 -14.35 -16.09
CA MET A 122 59.90 -15.32 -15.73
C MET A 122 58.53 -14.83 -16.22
N GLU A 123 57.63 -15.76 -16.54
CA GLU A 123 56.27 -15.45 -16.98
C GLU A 123 55.48 -14.71 -15.88
N ALA A 124 54.72 -13.69 -16.27
CA ALA A 124 53.86 -12.94 -15.37
C ALA A 124 52.50 -13.64 -15.24
N ASN A 125 51.95 -13.64 -14.02
CA ASN A 125 50.59 -14.10 -13.79
C ASN A 125 49.56 -13.14 -14.42
N ASN A 126 48.77 -13.64 -15.38
CA ASN A 126 47.77 -12.87 -16.10
C ASN A 126 46.33 -13.40 -15.92
N ILE A 127 46.13 -14.46 -15.13
CA ILE A 127 44.82 -15.10 -14.93
C ILE A 127 44.45 -15.00 -13.46
N PRO A 128 43.39 -14.25 -13.08
CA PRO A 128 42.91 -14.18 -11.71
C PRO A 128 42.30 -15.52 -11.27
N PRO A 129 42.13 -15.75 -9.95
CA PRO A 129 41.40 -16.91 -9.43
C PRO A 129 39.99 -17.01 -10.02
N ILE A 130 39.55 -18.23 -10.34
CA ILE A 130 38.19 -18.48 -10.85
C ILE A 130 37.36 -19.05 -9.70
N CYS A 131 36.29 -18.36 -9.33
CA CYS A 131 35.39 -18.74 -8.25
C CYS A 131 34.02 -19.14 -8.80
N SER A 132 33.40 -20.14 -8.15
CA SER A 132 32.06 -20.62 -8.44
C SER A 132 31.27 -20.81 -7.13
N PRO A 133 30.09 -20.18 -6.99
CA PRO A 133 29.54 -19.15 -7.88
C PRO A 133 30.34 -17.84 -7.80
N ASP A 134 30.23 -16.99 -8.83
CA ASP A 134 30.80 -15.64 -8.93
C ASP A 134 29.89 -14.55 -8.31
N LEU A 135 28.63 -14.90 -8.09
CA LEU A 135 27.63 -14.13 -7.34
C LEU A 135 26.86 -15.05 -6.39
N VAL A 136 26.72 -14.64 -5.12
CA VAL A 136 25.91 -15.35 -4.12
C VAL A 136 24.71 -14.51 -3.75
N GLU A 137 23.51 -15.06 -3.97
CA GLU A 137 22.25 -14.47 -3.52
C GLU A 137 21.52 -15.48 -2.63
N LYS A 138 21.20 -15.07 -1.40
CA LYS A 138 20.54 -15.92 -0.40
C LYS A 138 19.54 -15.15 0.42
N SER A 139 18.36 -15.75 0.63
CA SER A 139 17.37 -15.26 1.59
C SER A 139 17.44 -16.08 2.88
N VAL A 140 17.46 -15.40 4.03
CA VAL A 140 17.68 -16.02 5.34
C VAL A 140 16.64 -15.50 6.34
N PRO A 141 15.88 -16.37 7.04
CA PRO A 141 14.96 -15.93 8.09
C PRO A 141 15.70 -15.24 9.24
N GLU A 142 15.10 -14.20 9.82
CA GLU A 142 15.66 -13.52 11.00
C GLU A 142 15.84 -14.44 12.22
N THR A 143 15.10 -15.56 12.27
CA THR A 143 15.21 -16.60 13.30
C THR A 143 16.38 -17.57 13.09
N THR A 144 17.19 -17.36 12.05
CA THR A 144 18.28 -18.28 11.72
C THR A 144 19.32 -18.29 12.84
N PRO A 145 19.68 -19.47 13.38
CA PRO A 145 20.61 -19.55 14.49
C PRO A 145 22.02 -19.11 14.07
N LEU A 146 22.76 -18.59 15.04
CA LEU A 146 24.16 -18.22 14.86
C LEU A 146 24.98 -19.43 14.39
N HIS A 147 26.00 -19.17 13.57
CA HIS A 147 26.91 -20.17 12.99
C HIS A 147 26.30 -21.08 11.91
N THR A 148 25.12 -20.74 11.38
CA THR A 148 24.55 -21.43 10.21
C THR A 148 25.41 -21.18 8.96
N VAL A 149 25.76 -22.25 8.24
CA VAL A 149 26.51 -22.17 6.98
C VAL A 149 25.55 -21.83 5.83
N LEU A 150 25.71 -20.65 5.23
CA LEU A 150 24.82 -20.16 4.16
C LEU A 150 25.19 -20.67 2.76
N PHE A 151 26.48 -20.79 2.46
CA PHE A 151 27.00 -21.28 1.18
C PHE A 151 28.46 -21.72 1.30
N ILE A 152 28.95 -22.43 0.29
CA ILE A 152 30.34 -22.88 0.18
C ILE A 152 30.91 -22.32 -1.13
N LEU A 153 31.92 -21.47 -1.03
CA LEU A 153 32.62 -20.89 -2.18
C LEU A 153 33.72 -21.84 -2.67
N LYS A 154 33.72 -22.18 -3.96
CA LYS A 154 34.77 -22.99 -4.59
C LYS A 154 35.59 -22.13 -5.54
N CYS A 155 36.86 -21.89 -5.21
CA CYS A 155 37.78 -21.13 -6.07
C CYS A 155 38.98 -21.99 -6.49
N LYS A 156 39.47 -21.77 -7.72
CA LYS A 156 40.62 -22.49 -8.29
C LYS A 156 41.61 -21.51 -8.92
N CYS A 157 42.90 -21.83 -8.80
CA CYS A 157 43.97 -21.20 -9.55
C CYS A 157 44.16 -21.90 -10.90
N TYR A 158 44.78 -21.24 -11.89
CA TYR A 158 45.02 -21.78 -13.23
C TYR A 158 45.84 -23.10 -13.24
N ASP A 159 46.68 -23.33 -12.23
CA ASP A 159 47.50 -24.54 -12.10
C ASP A 159 46.75 -25.73 -11.45
N GLY A 160 45.48 -25.56 -11.09
CA GLY A 160 44.69 -26.58 -10.41
C GLY A 160 45.09 -26.84 -8.96
N SER A 161 46.03 -26.06 -8.41
CA SER A 161 46.43 -26.16 -7.00
C SER A 161 45.51 -25.32 -6.11
N ASN A 162 44.97 -25.93 -5.06
CA ASN A 162 44.09 -25.25 -4.10
C ASN A 162 44.88 -24.57 -2.95
N SER A 163 46.17 -24.88 -2.79
CA SER A 163 47.01 -24.47 -1.64
C SER A 163 47.58 -23.04 -1.74
N SER A 164 47.08 -22.24 -2.69
CA SER A 164 47.72 -21.02 -3.16
C SER A 164 46.79 -19.79 -3.13
N LEU A 165 45.62 -19.88 -2.48
CA LEU A 165 44.60 -18.82 -2.44
C LEU A 165 44.37 -18.30 -1.02
N SER A 166 44.24 -16.98 -0.87
CA SER A 166 43.86 -16.32 0.39
C SER A 166 42.51 -15.65 0.27
N TYR A 167 41.61 -15.89 1.22
CA TYR A 167 40.25 -15.36 1.26
C TYR A 167 40.16 -14.20 2.27
N GLN A 168 39.53 -13.11 1.88
CA GLN A 168 39.31 -11.96 2.74
C GLN A 168 37.89 -11.44 2.52
N VAL A 169 37.10 -11.35 3.60
CA VAL A 169 35.78 -10.70 3.55
C VAL A 169 35.96 -9.21 3.79
N VAL A 170 35.37 -8.39 2.93
CA VAL A 170 35.39 -6.93 3.00
C VAL A 170 33.95 -6.43 3.16
N ASN A 171 33.76 -5.37 3.97
CA ASN A 171 32.47 -4.85 4.44
C ASN A 171 31.75 -5.77 5.45
N ASN A 172 32.46 -6.14 6.52
CA ASN A 172 31.98 -7.06 7.55
C ASN A 172 31.19 -6.39 8.69
N THR A 173 30.57 -5.23 8.45
CA THR A 173 29.87 -4.47 9.51
C THR A 173 28.45 -4.99 9.70
N LEU A 174 28.32 -5.97 10.61
CA LEU A 174 27.08 -6.43 11.21
C LEU A 174 27.05 -5.95 12.67
N THR A 175 26.60 -4.73 12.88
CA THR A 175 26.17 -4.28 14.22
C THR A 175 24.67 -4.27 14.24
N TYR A 176 24.11 -5.29 14.90
CA TYR A 176 22.69 -5.46 15.19
C TYR A 176 22.29 -4.36 16.19
N ASP A 177 21.49 -3.37 15.75
CA ASP A 177 20.65 -2.48 16.60
C ASP A 177 20.27 -1.18 15.87
N SER A 178 19.46 -1.24 14.81
CA SER A 178 18.70 -0.05 14.45
C SER A 178 17.32 -0.40 13.92
N ALA A 179 16.33 0.40 14.31
CA ALA A 179 14.95 0.30 13.84
C ALA A 179 14.83 0.55 12.32
N GLU A 180 15.86 1.12 11.69
CA GLU A 180 15.98 1.30 10.24
C GLU A 180 16.29 -0.03 9.52
N MET A 181 16.92 -1.00 10.20
CA MET A 181 17.28 -2.33 9.67
C MET A 181 16.14 -3.34 9.69
N ALA A 182 15.06 -3.04 10.42
CA ALA A 182 13.87 -3.88 10.46
C ALA A 182 13.06 -3.78 9.16
N SER A 183 13.38 -2.89 8.22
CA SER A 183 12.63 -2.78 6.96
C SER A 183 12.67 -4.06 6.13
N VAL A 184 11.54 -4.39 5.47
CA VAL A 184 11.39 -5.55 4.57
C VAL A 184 12.50 -5.55 3.52
N ASN A 185 13.15 -6.71 3.32
CA ASN A 185 14.24 -6.93 2.37
C ASN A 185 15.53 -6.17 2.68
N PHE A 186 15.93 -6.09 3.95
CA PHE A 186 17.26 -5.60 4.28
C PHE A 186 18.32 -6.53 3.66
N GLU A 187 19.07 -5.97 2.71
CA GLU A 187 20.08 -6.67 1.94
C GLU A 187 21.47 -6.38 2.52
N TYR A 188 22.09 -7.41 3.08
CA TYR A 188 23.49 -7.34 3.44
C TYR A 188 24.35 -7.56 2.21
N THR A 189 25.16 -6.56 1.89
CA THR A 189 26.15 -6.63 0.82
C THR A 189 27.53 -6.90 1.40
N ALA A 190 28.13 -8.03 1.05
CA ALA A 190 29.51 -8.34 1.38
C ALA A 190 30.30 -8.70 0.11
N SER A 191 31.61 -8.45 0.14
CA SER A 191 32.52 -8.84 -0.93
C SER A 191 33.57 -9.80 -0.40
N ILE A 192 33.71 -10.95 -1.04
CA ILE A 192 34.77 -11.92 -0.75
C ILE A 192 35.87 -11.74 -1.78
N ILE A 193 37.00 -11.20 -1.33
CA ILE A 193 38.19 -11.03 -2.15
C ILE A 193 39.06 -12.28 -2.03
N VAL A 194 39.29 -12.95 -3.15
CA VAL A 194 40.15 -14.14 -3.25
C VAL A 194 41.41 -13.76 -4.01
N LYS A 195 42.57 -13.81 -3.35
CA LYS A 195 43.87 -13.42 -3.91
C LYS A 195 44.73 -14.65 -4.17
N ASP A 196 45.47 -14.64 -5.28
CA ASP A 196 46.52 -15.62 -5.51
C ASP A 196 47.88 -15.19 -4.94
N VAL A 197 48.80 -16.14 -4.89
CA VAL A 197 50.18 -15.96 -4.41
C VAL A 197 51.20 -15.70 -5.54
N ARG A 198 50.77 -15.66 -6.80
CA ARG A 198 51.66 -15.46 -7.96
C ARG A 198 51.96 -13.98 -8.17
N TYR A 199 52.92 -13.64 -9.06
CA TYR A 199 53.29 -12.25 -9.35
C TYR A 199 52.95 -11.87 -10.81
N PRO A 200 52.29 -10.71 -11.04
CA PRO A 200 51.63 -9.88 -10.04
C PRO A 200 50.51 -10.67 -9.32
N LYS A 201 50.22 -10.28 -8.07
CA LYS A 201 49.12 -10.89 -7.30
C LYS A 201 47.81 -10.43 -7.92
N LEU A 202 46.99 -11.37 -8.37
CA LEU A 202 45.68 -11.09 -8.92
C LEU A 202 44.60 -11.50 -7.92
N SER A 203 43.45 -10.85 -8.02
CA SER A 203 42.32 -11.07 -7.12
C SER A 203 41.00 -11.23 -7.88
N ALA A 204 40.15 -12.13 -7.41
CA ALA A 204 38.75 -12.21 -7.77
C ALA A 204 37.90 -11.57 -6.67
N ASP A 205 36.85 -10.87 -7.07
CA ASP A 205 35.84 -10.29 -6.17
C ASP A 205 34.53 -11.03 -6.38
N VAL A 206 34.06 -11.72 -5.34
CA VAL A 206 32.79 -12.44 -5.33
C VAL A 206 31.81 -11.64 -4.49
N LYS A 207 30.74 -11.16 -5.13
CA LYS A 207 29.69 -10.40 -4.46
C LYS A 207 28.72 -11.33 -3.75
N VAL A 208 28.32 -10.94 -2.55
CA VAL A 208 27.39 -11.68 -1.69
C VAL A 208 26.26 -10.75 -1.29
N TYR A 209 25.04 -11.15 -1.63
CA TYR A 209 23.79 -10.51 -1.28
C TYR A 209 23.01 -11.46 -0.35
N ILE A 210 22.75 -11.01 0.88
CA ILE A 210 21.96 -11.76 1.85
C ILE A 210 20.74 -10.93 2.22
N THR A 211 19.57 -11.41 1.85
CA THR A 211 18.29 -10.77 2.18
C THR A 211 17.72 -11.41 3.44
N VAL A 212 17.47 -10.61 4.48
CA VAL A 212 16.79 -11.13 5.68
C VAL A 212 15.28 -11.11 5.48
N THR A 213 14.63 -12.25 5.68
CA THR A 213 13.17 -12.38 5.56
C THR A 213 12.51 -12.32 6.95
N PRO A 214 11.42 -11.55 7.10
CA PRO A 214 10.71 -11.43 8.37
C PRO A 214 10.05 -12.76 8.77
N VAL A 215 9.92 -13.00 10.08
CA VAL A 215 9.23 -14.17 10.63
C VAL A 215 8.25 -13.72 11.73
N ASN A 216 6.97 -14.07 11.60
CA ASN A 216 5.95 -13.73 12.60
C ASN A 216 6.09 -14.60 13.87
N GLN A 217 6.74 -14.07 14.92
CA GLN A 217 7.11 -14.80 16.12
C GLN A 217 6.24 -14.48 17.35
N TYR A 218 5.77 -13.25 17.49
CA TYR A 218 5.14 -12.72 18.69
C TYR A 218 3.63 -12.50 18.51
N TYR A 219 2.86 -12.83 19.53
CA TYR A 219 1.41 -12.60 19.52
C TYR A 219 1.12 -11.13 19.86
N PRO A 220 0.09 -10.50 19.25
CA PRO A 220 -0.40 -9.19 19.65
C PRO A 220 -0.74 -9.13 21.14
N GLN A 221 -0.41 -8.03 21.80
CA GLN A 221 -0.69 -7.82 23.23
C GLN A 221 -1.65 -6.64 23.43
N CYS A 222 -2.77 -6.88 24.10
CA CYS A 222 -3.73 -5.84 24.50
C CYS A 222 -3.27 -5.13 25.79
N HIS A 223 -3.36 -3.81 25.82
CA HIS A 223 -2.96 -2.96 26.94
C HIS A 223 -4.14 -2.19 27.53
N PRO A 224 -4.09 -1.83 28.82
CA PRO A 224 -5.11 -0.98 29.44
C PRO A 224 -5.16 0.41 28.78
N PRO A 225 -6.30 1.11 28.86
CA PRO A 225 -7.48 0.81 29.69
C PRO A 225 -8.41 -0.28 29.11
N PHE A 226 -8.93 -1.16 29.99
CA PHE A 226 -9.91 -2.21 29.64
C PHE A 226 -11.35 -1.82 29.95
N SER A 227 -11.58 -0.61 30.46
CA SER A 227 -12.91 -0.09 30.74
C SER A 227 -13.04 1.35 30.30
N PHE A 228 -14.22 1.67 29.76
CA PHE A 228 -14.60 3.01 29.33
C PHE A 228 -15.97 3.34 29.88
N THR A 229 -16.27 4.64 29.98
CA THR A 229 -17.55 5.12 30.48
C THR A 229 -18.20 6.05 29.47
N ILE A 230 -19.50 5.88 29.26
CA ILE A 230 -20.30 6.68 28.33
C ILE A 230 -21.61 7.13 28.98
N LYS A 231 -22.01 8.38 28.72
CA LYS A 231 -23.31 8.89 29.20
C LYS A 231 -24.45 8.32 28.34
N LYS A 232 -25.57 7.96 28.95
CA LYS A 232 -26.77 7.41 28.26
C LYS A 232 -27.22 8.23 27.05
N ASN A 233 -27.20 9.56 27.17
CA ASN A 233 -27.67 10.50 26.14
C ASN A 233 -26.55 10.98 25.19
N SER A 234 -25.45 10.23 25.08
CA SER A 234 -24.36 10.59 24.16
C SER A 234 -24.84 10.52 22.69
N PRO A 235 -24.37 11.43 21.83
CA PRO A 235 -24.77 11.45 20.42
C PRO A 235 -24.26 10.20 19.68
N LEU A 236 -24.89 9.90 18.54
CA LEU A 236 -24.38 8.87 17.64
C LEU A 236 -22.99 9.27 17.11
N SER A 237 -22.17 8.28 16.79
CA SER A 237 -20.75 8.40 16.43
C SER A 237 -19.85 8.97 17.53
N TYR A 238 -20.33 9.05 18.77
CA TYR A 238 -19.51 9.50 19.90
C TYR A 238 -18.33 8.54 20.17
N PRO A 239 -17.09 9.04 20.32
CA PRO A 239 -15.92 8.23 20.63
C PRO A 239 -15.93 7.82 22.11
N ILE A 240 -16.01 6.52 22.37
CA ILE A 240 -16.05 5.95 23.74
C ILE A 240 -14.63 5.79 24.30
N GLY A 241 -13.72 5.25 23.49
CA GLY A 241 -12.38 4.90 23.93
C GLY A 241 -11.61 4.15 22.85
N LYS A 242 -10.30 4.06 23.02
CA LYS A 242 -9.38 3.41 22.08
C LYS A 242 -8.77 2.16 22.71
N VAL A 243 -8.88 1.03 22.03
CA VAL A 243 -8.20 -0.21 22.40
C VAL A 243 -6.73 -0.09 21.99
N ASN A 244 -5.82 -0.25 22.95
CA ASN A 244 -4.39 -0.23 22.69
C ASN A 244 -3.89 -1.67 22.56
N ALA A 245 -3.18 -1.95 21.47
CA ALA A 245 -2.49 -3.19 21.28
C ALA A 245 -1.11 -2.96 20.66
N THR A 246 -0.16 -3.82 21.00
CA THR A 246 1.19 -3.78 20.46
C THR A 246 1.58 -5.13 19.90
N ASP A 247 2.42 -5.10 18.87
CA ASP A 247 3.03 -6.27 18.27
C ASP A 247 4.53 -6.02 18.11
N ARG A 248 5.34 -7.03 18.46
CA ARG A 248 6.81 -6.93 18.47
C ARG A 248 7.44 -7.35 17.17
N ASP A 249 6.71 -8.03 16.29
CA ASP A 249 7.19 -8.35 14.96
C ASP A 249 7.24 -7.10 14.08
N TRP A 250 8.12 -7.12 13.08
CA TRP A 250 8.17 -6.07 12.08
C TRP A 250 7.20 -6.36 10.94
N ARG A 251 6.29 -5.45 10.58
CA ARG A 251 6.14 -4.05 11.00
C ARG A 251 5.57 -3.91 12.42
N PHE A 252 6.26 -3.16 13.28
CA PHE A 252 5.84 -2.99 14.67
C PHE A 252 4.40 -2.49 14.80
N ASN A 253 3.65 -3.14 15.70
CA ASN A 253 2.27 -2.79 16.03
C ASN A 253 1.30 -2.80 14.83
N ASN A 254 1.59 -3.56 13.78
CA ASN A 254 0.69 -3.68 12.64
C ASN A 254 -0.42 -4.71 12.94
N VAL A 255 -1.47 -4.24 13.61
CA VAL A 255 -2.61 -5.06 14.08
C VAL A 255 -3.95 -4.52 13.59
N ARG A 256 -4.96 -5.39 13.55
CA ARG A 256 -6.35 -5.07 13.22
C ARG A 256 -7.28 -5.43 14.36
N PHE A 257 -8.33 -4.63 14.52
CA PHE A 257 -9.31 -4.79 15.59
C PHE A 257 -10.68 -5.17 15.03
N SER A 258 -11.41 -6.04 15.72
CA SER A 258 -12.81 -6.33 15.42
C SER A 258 -13.59 -6.70 16.68
N ILE A 259 -14.89 -6.40 16.72
CA ILE A 259 -15.77 -6.84 17.81
C ILE A 259 -16.34 -8.21 17.41
N ILE A 260 -16.00 -9.26 18.13
CA ILE A 260 -16.44 -10.63 17.87
C ILE A 260 -17.56 -11.09 18.82
N GLY A 261 -17.74 -10.39 19.95
CA GLY A 261 -18.70 -10.79 20.98
C GLY A 261 -19.13 -9.64 21.86
N GLY A 262 -20.23 -9.84 22.58
CA GLY A 262 -20.72 -8.89 23.59
C GLY A 262 -21.52 -7.68 23.10
N ASN A 263 -21.53 -7.43 21.78
CA ASN A 263 -22.37 -6.42 21.14
C ASN A 263 -23.77 -6.99 20.86
N PRO A 264 -24.85 -6.40 21.39
CA PRO A 264 -26.21 -6.90 21.15
C PRO A 264 -26.67 -6.66 19.70
N PHE A 265 -27.79 -7.27 19.31
CA PHE A 265 -28.44 -7.04 18.01
C PHE A 265 -29.72 -6.21 18.19
N PRO A 266 -29.91 -5.10 17.44
CA PRO A 266 -28.96 -4.48 16.51
C PRO A 266 -27.69 -3.94 17.22
N PRO A 267 -26.55 -3.85 16.51
CA PRO A 267 -25.28 -3.44 17.11
C PRO A 267 -25.36 -2.02 17.69
N LEU A 268 -24.86 -1.86 18.92
CA LEU A 268 -24.82 -0.56 19.60
C LEU A 268 -23.45 0.12 19.44
N PHE A 269 -22.40 -0.68 19.24
CA PHE A 269 -21.02 -0.22 19.15
C PHE A 269 -20.38 -0.65 17.83
N THR A 270 -19.43 0.14 17.35
CA THR A 270 -18.51 -0.22 16.27
C THR A 270 -17.08 0.02 16.72
N ILE A 271 -16.11 -0.64 16.10
CA ILE A 271 -14.68 -0.41 16.33
C ILE A 271 -13.99 -0.08 15.01
N ASP A 272 -13.13 0.92 15.02
CA ASP A 272 -12.25 1.20 13.89
C ASP A 272 -11.22 0.08 13.74
N PRO A 273 -11.16 -0.62 12.60
CA PRO A 273 -10.31 -1.79 12.43
C PRO A 273 -8.81 -1.45 12.37
N GLN A 274 -8.42 -0.20 12.13
CA GLN A 274 -7.02 0.24 12.08
C GLN A 274 -6.57 0.90 13.39
N TRP A 275 -7.45 1.70 13.99
CA TRP A 275 -7.10 2.54 15.14
C TRP A 275 -7.64 1.99 16.47
N GLY A 276 -8.49 0.97 16.46
CA GLY A 276 -9.08 0.41 17.67
C GLY A 276 -10.04 1.36 18.40
N LEU A 277 -10.54 2.40 17.73
CA LEU A 277 -11.45 3.38 18.32
C LEU A 277 -12.88 2.83 18.38
N ILE A 278 -13.45 2.72 19.58
CA ILE A 278 -14.82 2.29 19.81
C ILE A 278 -15.76 3.49 19.73
N GLN A 279 -16.83 3.38 18.94
CA GLN A 279 -17.83 4.44 18.76
C GLN A 279 -19.25 3.92 18.99
N LEU A 280 -20.12 4.82 19.46
CA LEU A 280 -21.55 4.55 19.62
C LEU A 280 -22.27 4.69 18.27
N ILE A 281 -23.07 3.71 17.85
CA ILE A 281 -23.85 3.76 16.59
C ILE A 281 -25.36 3.68 16.78
N ASN A 282 -25.83 3.46 18.01
CA ASN A 282 -27.26 3.38 18.33
C ASN A 282 -27.54 3.85 19.77
N THR A 283 -28.80 4.11 20.12
CA THR A 283 -29.19 4.69 21.41
C THR A 283 -29.02 3.71 22.57
N LEU A 284 -28.41 4.18 23.67
CA LEU A 284 -28.22 3.39 24.89
C LEU A 284 -29.49 3.35 25.74
N GLN A 285 -29.79 2.18 26.31
CA GLN A 285 -30.93 1.97 27.22
C GLN A 285 -30.41 1.47 28.57
N TYR A 286 -30.04 2.40 29.44
CA TYR A 286 -29.47 2.12 30.76
C TYR A 286 -30.34 1.13 31.57
N GLU A 287 -31.66 1.28 31.49
CA GLU A 287 -32.64 0.46 32.22
C GLU A 287 -32.59 -1.02 31.85
N LYS A 288 -32.12 -1.34 30.63
CA LYS A 288 -31.96 -2.73 30.17
C LYS A 288 -30.57 -3.27 30.49
N ARG A 289 -29.52 -2.45 30.31
CA ARG A 289 -28.14 -2.88 30.51
C ARG A 289 -27.25 -1.69 30.88
N PRO A 290 -26.75 -1.63 32.14
CA PRO A 290 -25.87 -0.55 32.58
C PRO A 290 -24.40 -0.75 32.18
N ALA A 291 -24.02 -1.94 31.70
CA ALA A 291 -22.67 -2.22 31.22
C ALA A 291 -22.66 -3.25 30.09
N TYR A 292 -21.74 -3.08 29.15
CA TYR A 292 -21.52 -3.97 28.00
C TYR A 292 -20.09 -4.49 28.02
N LYS A 293 -19.92 -5.81 28.03
CA LYS A 293 -18.61 -6.46 27.92
C LYS A 293 -18.38 -6.85 26.48
N LEU A 294 -17.60 -6.05 25.75
CA LEU A 294 -17.24 -6.28 24.37
C LEU A 294 -16.02 -7.21 24.28
N GLU A 295 -16.10 -8.23 23.45
CA GLU A 295 -14.97 -9.09 23.12
C GLU A 295 -14.35 -8.59 21.82
N ILE A 296 -13.11 -8.09 21.92
CA ILE A 296 -12.34 -7.52 20.83
C ILE A 296 -11.30 -8.55 20.38
N LEU A 297 -11.34 -8.93 19.11
CA LEU A 297 -10.31 -9.73 18.46
C LEU A 297 -9.25 -8.78 17.87
N ILE A 298 -8.00 -9.03 18.24
CA ILE A 298 -6.82 -8.35 17.73
C ILE A 298 -6.03 -9.36 16.89
N VAL A 299 -5.77 -9.03 15.64
CA VAL A 299 -5.06 -9.89 14.68
C VAL A 299 -3.84 -9.14 14.16
N ASP A 300 -2.67 -9.74 14.18
CA ASP A 300 -1.50 -9.19 13.48
C ASP A 300 -1.71 -9.20 11.95
N VAL A 301 -1.03 -8.32 11.23
CA VAL A 301 -1.13 -8.29 9.77
C VAL A 301 0.23 -7.96 9.15
N ASN A 302 0.57 -8.64 8.06
CA ASN A 302 1.77 -8.47 7.23
C ASN A 302 3.06 -8.51 8.05
N GLN A 303 3.17 -9.50 8.94
CA GLN A 303 4.37 -9.75 9.76
C GLN A 303 5.30 -10.83 9.18
N ASP A 304 4.86 -11.51 8.11
CA ASP A 304 5.56 -12.64 7.49
C ASP A 304 5.73 -12.43 5.97
N ILE A 305 6.70 -13.14 5.36
CA ILE A 305 6.89 -13.18 3.91
C ILE A 305 5.84 -14.01 3.17
N ILE A 306 5.27 -15.01 3.85
CA ILE A 306 4.21 -15.85 3.31
C ILE A 306 2.87 -15.14 3.57
N PRO A 307 1.93 -15.15 2.60
CA PRO A 307 0.66 -14.49 2.79
C PRO A 307 -0.10 -14.92 4.05
N ASP A 308 -0.56 -13.89 4.74
CA ASP A 308 -1.08 -13.82 6.10
C ASP A 308 -2.24 -14.75 6.53
N PRO A 309 -3.10 -15.34 5.67
CA PRO A 309 -4.22 -16.14 6.19
C PRO A 309 -3.82 -17.40 6.98
N ILE A 310 -2.56 -17.83 6.89
CA ILE A 310 -2.08 -19.10 7.44
C ILE A 310 -1.30 -18.90 8.75
N ASN A 311 -0.58 -17.78 8.90
CA ASN A 311 0.34 -17.53 10.02
C ASN A 311 -0.09 -16.39 10.95
N GLN A 312 -1.29 -15.83 10.77
CA GLN A 312 -1.83 -14.80 11.64
C GLN A 312 -1.90 -15.26 13.10
N LYS A 313 -1.40 -14.42 14.01
CA LYS A 313 -1.56 -14.59 15.44
C LYS A 313 -2.65 -13.66 15.95
N THR A 314 -3.49 -14.23 16.79
CA THR A 314 -4.67 -13.53 17.31
C THR A 314 -4.67 -13.51 18.82
N THR A 315 -5.13 -12.39 19.39
CA THR A 315 -5.35 -12.23 20.83
C THR A 315 -6.72 -11.61 21.07
N ASN A 316 -7.45 -12.14 22.06
CA ASN A 316 -8.75 -11.61 22.47
C ASN A 316 -8.60 -10.69 23.68
N CYS A 317 -9.32 -9.57 23.67
CA CYS A 317 -9.33 -8.58 24.74
C CYS A 317 -10.77 -8.23 25.13
N THR A 318 -11.08 -8.27 26.42
CA THR A 318 -12.42 -7.92 26.91
C THR A 318 -12.46 -6.46 27.37
N ILE A 319 -13.27 -5.64 26.71
CA ILE A 319 -13.46 -4.23 27.04
C ILE A 319 -14.83 -4.01 27.68
N THR A 320 -14.88 -3.38 28.84
CA THR A 320 -16.14 -3.07 29.54
C THR A 320 -16.56 -1.63 29.31
N VAL A 321 -17.69 -1.41 28.66
CA VAL A 321 -18.31 -0.10 28.47
C VAL A 321 -19.40 0.10 29.52
N ASN A 322 -19.15 0.98 30.49
CA ASN A 322 -20.11 1.35 31.53
C ASN A 322 -20.97 2.51 31.06
N VAL A 323 -22.29 2.42 31.27
CA VAL A 323 -23.24 3.47 30.95
C VAL A 323 -23.58 4.24 32.21
N GLU A 324 -23.35 5.55 32.19
CA GLU A 324 -23.80 6.47 33.23
C GLU A 324 -25.18 7.03 32.89
N ASP A 325 -26.11 6.92 33.83
CA ASP A 325 -27.40 7.58 33.74
C ASP A 325 -27.31 8.97 34.37
N THR A 326 -27.49 9.99 33.54
CA THR A 326 -27.48 11.39 33.98
C THR A 326 -28.89 11.94 34.17
N SER A 327 -29.93 11.10 34.18
CA SER A 327 -31.32 11.56 34.35
C SER A 327 -31.71 11.79 35.82
N ILE A 328 -32.44 12.89 36.07
CA ILE A 328 -33.02 13.19 37.39
C ILE A 328 -34.37 12.48 37.49
N THR A 329 -34.57 11.69 38.55
CA THR A 329 -35.83 10.98 38.81
C THR A 329 -36.40 11.40 40.17
N CYS A 330 -37.62 11.93 40.18
CA CYS A 330 -38.34 12.28 41.40
C CYS A 330 -39.50 11.32 41.62
N TYR A 331 -39.63 10.77 42.83
CA TYR A 331 -40.71 9.85 43.17
C TYR A 331 -41.37 10.23 44.51
N PRO A 332 -42.70 10.42 44.55
CA PRO A 332 -43.64 10.35 43.41
C PRO A 332 -43.57 11.58 42.50
N TRP A 333 -43.86 11.40 41.21
CA TRP A 333 -43.92 12.49 40.21
C TRP A 333 -45.17 13.38 40.34
N TYR A 334 -46.14 12.93 41.13
CA TYR A 334 -47.38 13.62 41.45
C TYR A 334 -47.70 13.45 42.93
N ILE A 335 -47.90 14.56 43.64
CA ILE A 335 -48.29 14.58 45.06
C ILE A 335 -49.63 15.30 45.18
N ARG A 336 -50.59 14.68 45.86
CA ARG A 336 -51.83 15.34 46.28
C ARG A 336 -51.87 15.41 47.80
N THR A 337 -52.04 16.60 48.34
CA THR A 337 -52.13 16.82 49.79
C THR A 337 -53.25 17.78 50.13
N THR A 338 -53.79 17.65 51.34
CA THR A 338 -54.88 18.48 51.84
C THR A 338 -54.39 19.19 53.10
N ILE A 339 -54.48 20.52 53.12
CA ILE A 339 -54.04 21.34 54.26
C ILE A 339 -55.22 22.08 54.88
N CYS A 340 -55.16 22.27 56.19
CA CYS A 340 -56.14 23.07 56.92
C CYS A 340 -55.94 24.56 56.67
N SER A 341 -57.04 25.31 56.57
CA SER A 341 -57.03 26.78 56.48
C SER A 341 -56.32 27.46 57.66
N THR A 342 -56.29 26.82 58.82
CA THR A 342 -55.66 27.31 60.05
C THR A 342 -54.16 27.00 60.14
N LEU A 343 -53.57 26.37 59.11
CA LEU A 343 -52.16 26.00 59.11
C LEU A 343 -51.27 27.26 59.19
N PRO A 344 -50.37 27.37 60.18
CA PRO A 344 -49.52 28.55 60.34
C PRO A 344 -48.51 28.67 59.19
N ALA A 345 -47.95 29.87 59.03
CA ALA A 345 -46.83 30.10 58.12
C ALA A 345 -45.61 29.23 58.50
N ASP A 346 -44.81 28.87 57.51
CA ASP A 346 -43.64 27.98 57.59
C ASP A 346 -43.94 26.54 58.03
N SER A 347 -45.18 26.09 57.86
CA SER A 347 -45.53 24.68 58.04
C SER A 347 -45.16 23.87 56.80
N SER A 348 -44.63 22.65 57.00
CA SER A 348 -44.31 21.73 55.90
C SER A 348 -45.59 21.14 55.28
N VAL A 349 -45.66 21.13 53.95
CA VAL A 349 -46.85 20.70 53.20
C VAL A 349 -46.60 19.43 52.40
N ALA A 350 -45.47 19.36 51.68
CA ALA A 350 -45.08 18.22 50.87
C ALA A 350 -43.55 18.12 50.79
N ASN A 351 -43.04 16.89 50.64
CA ASN A 351 -41.61 16.61 50.51
C ASN A 351 -41.34 15.91 49.16
N LEU A 352 -40.45 16.49 48.36
CA LEU A 352 -40.02 16.02 47.05
C LEU A 352 -38.75 15.17 47.20
N ASN A 353 -38.87 13.87 46.97
CA ASN A 353 -37.73 12.96 46.99
C ASN A 353 -37.20 12.73 45.57
N CYS A 354 -36.09 13.37 45.24
CA CYS A 354 -35.44 13.30 43.93
C CYS A 354 -34.07 12.62 44.03
N LYS A 355 -33.74 11.81 43.04
CA LYS A 355 -32.47 11.08 42.91
C LYS A 355 -31.82 11.37 41.57
N SER A 356 -30.49 11.52 41.58
CA SER A 356 -29.63 11.71 40.41
C SER A 356 -28.24 11.15 40.71
N TRP A 357 -27.38 11.13 39.70
CA TRP A 357 -25.96 10.78 39.79
C TRP A 357 -25.14 11.79 40.62
N ASN A 358 -25.59 13.05 40.68
CA ASN A 358 -25.04 14.12 41.51
C ASN A 358 -26.06 14.53 42.59
N SER A 359 -25.59 14.87 43.79
CA SER A 359 -26.44 15.15 44.96
C SER A 359 -26.76 16.63 45.19
N ASP A 360 -26.33 17.52 44.29
CA ASP A 360 -26.59 18.95 44.36
C ASP A 360 -27.76 19.34 43.45
N PHE A 361 -28.92 19.60 44.07
CA PHE A 361 -30.17 19.94 43.40
C PHE A 361 -30.57 21.38 43.69
N SER A 362 -31.01 22.09 42.66
CA SER A 362 -31.76 23.34 42.80
C SER A 362 -33.25 23.09 42.57
N TYR A 363 -34.08 23.67 43.42
CA TYR A 363 -35.54 23.55 43.37
C TYR A 363 -36.15 24.92 43.11
N GLU A 364 -36.99 25.04 42.10
CA GLU A 364 -37.68 26.28 41.76
C GLU A 364 -39.16 26.04 41.49
N ILE A 365 -40.03 26.91 42.00
CA ILE A 365 -41.46 26.87 41.67
C ILE A 365 -41.69 27.70 40.40
N THR A 366 -42.01 27.06 39.29
CA THR A 366 -42.19 27.72 37.99
C THR A 366 -43.64 28.06 37.68
N GLY A 367 -44.62 27.44 38.36
CA GLY A 367 -46.04 27.68 38.08
C GLY A 367 -47.00 27.31 39.22
N GLY A 368 -48.20 27.89 39.18
CA GLY A 368 -49.35 27.54 40.04
C GLY A 368 -49.32 28.02 41.49
N ASN A 369 -48.32 28.81 41.87
CA ASN A 369 -48.21 29.44 43.18
C ASN A 369 -48.90 30.82 43.21
N ALA A 370 -50.22 30.83 43.10
CA ALA A 370 -51.02 32.06 43.18
C ALA A 370 -50.75 32.80 44.52
N ASP A 371 -50.63 34.13 44.45
CA ASP A 371 -50.35 35.04 45.57
C ASP A 371 -49.05 34.77 46.36
N GLN A 372 -48.15 33.96 45.79
CA GLN A 372 -46.92 33.47 46.43
C GLN A 372 -47.20 32.84 47.81
N MET A 373 -48.24 32.01 47.91
CA MET A 373 -48.66 31.38 49.16
C MET A 373 -47.70 30.30 49.64
N PHE A 374 -46.84 29.76 48.76
CA PHE A 374 -45.90 28.67 49.07
C PHE A 374 -44.46 29.04 48.73
N ARG A 375 -43.50 28.40 49.40
CA ARG A 375 -42.06 28.45 49.10
C ARG A 375 -41.48 27.04 49.09
N VAL A 376 -40.46 26.78 48.28
CA VAL A 376 -39.72 25.51 48.27
C VAL A 376 -38.33 25.75 48.84
N ASP A 377 -37.88 24.85 49.72
CA ASP A 377 -36.55 24.88 50.29
C ASP A 377 -36.04 23.44 50.48
N GLN A 378 -34.88 23.13 49.90
CA GLN A 378 -34.26 21.80 49.90
C GLN A 378 -35.24 20.63 49.62
N GLY A 379 -36.12 20.79 48.63
CA GLY A 379 -37.12 19.79 48.24
C GLY A 379 -38.38 19.74 49.10
N ILE A 380 -38.51 20.57 50.14
CA ILE A 380 -39.72 20.64 50.98
C ILE A 380 -40.50 21.91 50.64
N ILE A 381 -41.81 21.76 50.43
CA ILE A 381 -42.74 22.87 50.20
C ILE A 381 -43.31 23.34 51.54
N PHE A 382 -43.16 24.63 51.83
CA PHE A 382 -43.66 25.30 53.03
C PHE A 382 -44.73 26.34 52.69
N THR A 383 -45.64 26.59 53.62
CA THR A 383 -46.56 27.75 53.56
C THR A 383 -45.78 29.04 53.82
N LYS A 384 -45.96 30.08 53.00
CA LYS A 384 -45.36 31.41 53.19
C LYS A 384 -46.29 32.37 53.94
N LYS A 385 -47.60 32.16 53.83
CA LYS A 385 -48.67 33.00 54.41
C LYS A 385 -49.77 32.11 54.99
N THR A 386 -50.59 32.68 55.88
CA THR A 386 -51.78 32.01 56.42
C THR A 386 -52.98 32.14 55.48
N PHE A 387 -53.86 31.14 55.45
CA PHE A 387 -55.05 31.16 54.60
C PHE A 387 -56.20 31.85 55.33
N ASN A 388 -56.68 32.99 54.81
CA ASN A 388 -57.77 33.74 55.42
C ASN A 388 -59.03 33.68 54.55
N PHE A 389 -59.97 32.81 54.90
CA PHE A 389 -61.25 32.68 54.20
C PHE A 389 -62.30 33.72 54.64
N LEU A 390 -61.97 34.61 55.57
CA LEU A 390 -62.94 35.50 56.24
C LEU A 390 -62.75 37.00 55.93
N SER A 391 -61.94 37.36 54.93
CA SER A 391 -61.81 38.76 54.49
C SER A 391 -62.56 39.00 53.16
N PRO A 392 -63.53 39.95 53.08
CA PRO A 392 -64.25 40.23 51.85
C PRO A 392 -63.33 40.99 50.89
N GLY A 393 -62.79 40.29 49.88
CA GLY A 393 -62.05 40.91 48.78
C GLY A 393 -60.94 40.07 48.13
N ILE A 394 -60.49 38.98 48.74
CA ILE A 394 -59.49 38.06 48.15
C ILE A 394 -60.05 36.64 48.25
N ILE A 395 -60.53 36.08 47.13
CA ILE A 395 -60.97 34.68 47.07
C ILE A 395 -59.70 33.84 46.92
N THR A 396 -59.15 33.34 48.03
CA THR A 396 -58.05 32.38 47.95
C THR A 396 -58.54 31.12 47.23
N PRO A 397 -57.91 30.69 46.13
CA PRO A 397 -58.37 29.51 45.41
C PRO A 397 -58.31 28.28 46.33
N PRO A 398 -59.33 27.40 46.30
CA PRO A 398 -59.38 26.21 47.17
C PRO A 398 -58.37 25.14 46.77
N ASN A 399 -57.84 25.19 45.55
CA ASN A 399 -56.87 24.25 45.01
C ASN A 399 -55.69 25.00 44.39
N TYR A 400 -54.47 24.58 44.70
CA TYR A 400 -53.23 25.07 44.10
C TYR A 400 -52.54 23.91 43.39
N GLU A 401 -52.20 24.08 42.12
CA GLU A 401 -51.45 23.09 41.33
C GLU A 401 -50.02 23.61 41.12
N ILE A 402 -49.13 23.31 42.06
CA ILE A 402 -47.77 23.84 42.06
C ILE A 402 -46.88 22.98 41.16
N HIS A 403 -46.20 23.62 40.21
CA HIS A 403 -45.17 22.98 39.39
C HIS A 403 -43.80 23.34 39.94
N VAL A 404 -43.05 22.33 40.38
CA VAL A 404 -41.69 22.48 40.90
C VAL A 404 -40.71 21.87 39.90
N VAL A 405 -39.78 22.67 39.41
CA VAL A 405 -38.67 22.22 38.57
C VAL A 405 -37.46 21.93 39.45
N VAL A 406 -36.89 20.74 39.27
CA VAL A 406 -35.68 20.28 39.93
C VAL A 406 -34.59 20.21 38.87
N SER A 407 -33.52 20.98 39.06
CA SER A 407 -32.40 21.05 38.13
C SER A 407 -31.10 20.62 38.80
N ASP A 408 -30.24 19.94 38.05
CA ASP A 408 -28.85 19.74 38.45
C ASP A 408 -27.98 20.91 37.97
N ASN A 409 -26.94 21.24 38.73
CA ASN A 409 -25.98 22.28 38.34
C ASN A 409 -24.98 21.79 37.27
N SER A 410 -25.30 20.75 36.50
CA SER A 410 -24.40 20.13 35.53
C SER A 410 -24.61 20.69 34.12
N GLN A 411 -23.59 20.64 33.25
CA GLN A 411 -23.71 21.01 31.84
C GLN A 411 -23.72 19.72 30.97
N PRO A 412 -24.72 19.50 30.10
CA PRO A 412 -25.95 20.26 29.92
C PRO A 412 -26.94 20.08 31.09
N TYR A 413 -27.64 21.15 31.46
CA TYR A 413 -28.59 21.15 32.58
C TYR A 413 -29.71 20.13 32.33
N THR A 414 -29.84 19.15 33.22
CA THR A 414 -30.98 18.25 33.23
C THR A 414 -32.00 18.76 34.24
N SER A 415 -33.28 18.75 33.84
CA SER A 415 -34.37 19.22 34.69
C SER A 415 -35.52 18.22 34.71
N ALA A 416 -36.12 18.02 35.88
CA ALA A 416 -37.34 17.24 36.06
C ALA A 416 -38.41 18.13 36.69
N THR A 417 -39.66 18.01 36.23
CA THR A 417 -40.80 18.76 36.79
C THR A 417 -41.67 17.84 37.62
N VAL A 418 -42.01 18.26 38.84
CA VAL A 418 -42.94 17.56 39.75
C VAL A 418 -44.17 18.43 39.98
N THR A 419 -45.36 17.81 39.90
CA THR A 419 -46.63 18.52 40.14
C THR A 419 -47.18 18.18 41.52
N VAL A 420 -47.47 19.21 42.32
CA VAL A 420 -48.03 19.10 43.67
C VAL A 420 -49.38 19.80 43.73
N VAL A 421 -50.44 19.04 43.93
CA VAL A 421 -51.81 19.55 44.08
C VAL A 421 -52.15 19.68 45.56
N ILE A 422 -52.35 20.92 46.01
CA ILE A 422 -52.67 21.27 47.39
C ILE A 422 -54.12 21.73 47.47
N GLN A 423 -54.95 20.99 48.19
CA GLN A 423 -56.33 21.35 48.48
C GLN A 423 -56.42 21.98 49.87
N VAL A 424 -56.91 23.21 49.96
CA VAL A 424 -57.11 23.92 51.23
C VAL A 424 -58.55 23.70 51.70
N VAL A 425 -58.70 23.09 52.87
CA VAL A 425 -60.02 22.83 53.48
C VAL A 425 -60.21 23.67 54.75
N TYR A 426 -61.44 24.11 54.99
CA TYR A 426 -61.78 24.83 56.22
C TYR A 426 -61.82 23.86 57.40
N CYS A 427 -60.94 24.06 58.38
CA CYS A 427 -60.87 23.20 59.56
C CYS A 427 -61.35 23.95 60.81
N THR A 428 -62.51 23.56 61.35
CA THR A 428 -62.95 23.95 62.69
C THR A 428 -62.51 22.89 63.70
N THR A 429 -61.68 23.25 64.67
CA THR A 429 -61.32 22.36 65.77
C THR A 429 -62.51 22.22 66.72
N THR A 430 -63.28 21.15 66.57
CA THR A 430 -64.23 20.67 67.58
C THR A 430 -63.70 19.36 68.17
N THR A 431 -63.25 19.44 69.42
CA THR A 431 -62.98 18.29 70.29
C THR A 431 -64.27 17.60 70.72
N VAL A 432 -64.17 16.29 71.00
CA VAL A 432 -65.04 15.42 71.83
C VAL A 432 -65.88 14.36 71.07
N THR A 433 -65.29 13.15 71.04
CA THR A 433 -65.80 11.86 71.59
C THR A 433 -66.70 10.94 70.76
N THR A 434 -66.22 9.68 70.76
CA THR A 434 -66.91 8.37 70.67
C THR A 434 -67.32 7.83 69.30
N THR A 435 -66.64 6.73 68.96
CA THR A 435 -67.16 5.44 68.47
C THR A 435 -68.40 5.48 67.59
N HIS A 436 -68.31 4.96 66.37
CA HIS A 436 -68.94 3.68 66.08
C HIS A 436 -68.39 3.05 64.79
N THR A 437 -68.41 1.73 64.89
CA THR A 437 -67.92 0.67 64.03
C THR A 437 -68.70 0.53 62.73
N THR A 438 -68.12 -0.29 61.84
CA THR A 438 -68.76 -1.25 60.91
C THR A 438 -69.10 -0.78 59.49
N THR A 439 -68.32 -1.34 58.54
CA THR A 439 -68.75 -2.12 57.36
C THR A 439 -69.73 -1.48 56.36
N HIS A 440 -69.57 -1.57 55.04
CA HIS A 440 -69.40 -2.79 54.25
C HIS A 440 -69.00 -2.43 52.80
N THR A 441 -68.27 -3.33 52.17
CA THR A 441 -68.33 -3.81 50.77
C THR A 441 -69.54 -3.27 49.96
N THR A 442 -69.49 -2.97 48.65
CA THR A 442 -69.20 -3.91 47.55
C THR A 442 -69.26 -3.22 46.17
N ARG A 443 -68.48 -3.78 45.23
CA ARG A 443 -68.75 -4.04 43.80
C ARG A 443 -68.92 -2.90 42.77
N THR A 444 -67.90 -2.82 41.92
CA THR A 444 -67.91 -2.95 40.44
C THR A 444 -69.13 -2.49 39.64
N THR A 445 -68.86 -1.65 38.64
CA THR A 445 -69.31 -1.90 37.25
C THR A 445 -68.25 -1.42 36.26
N ARG A 446 -68.01 -2.26 35.24
CA ARG A 446 -67.29 -1.92 34.01
C ARG A 446 -68.18 -1.06 33.13
N THR A 447 -67.58 -0.13 32.39
CA THR A 447 -68.04 0.22 31.04
C THR A 447 -66.83 0.68 30.24
N ALA A 448 -66.58 -0.03 29.14
CA ALA A 448 -65.66 0.36 28.09
C ALA A 448 -66.34 1.42 27.23
N THR A 449 -65.63 2.48 26.88
CA THR A 449 -65.91 3.29 25.70
C THR A 449 -64.59 3.53 24.97
N MET A 450 -64.57 3.10 23.72
CA MET A 450 -63.52 3.24 22.72
C MET A 450 -63.63 4.65 22.13
N VAL A 451 -62.52 5.39 22.06
CA VAL A 451 -62.41 6.61 21.24
C VAL A 451 -61.02 6.65 20.63
N ASP A 452 -60.98 6.56 19.30
CA ASP A 452 -59.80 6.73 18.46
C ASP A 452 -59.25 8.16 18.58
N TYR A 453 -57.95 8.30 18.83
CA TYR A 453 -57.26 9.58 18.74
C TYR A 453 -56.64 9.73 17.35
N TYR A 454 -57.19 10.65 16.57
CA TYR A 454 -56.56 11.21 15.39
C TYR A 454 -55.36 12.06 15.83
N TRP A 455 -54.21 11.85 15.17
CA TRP A 455 -52.96 12.53 15.46
C TRP A 455 -53.06 13.99 14.97
N ALA A 456 -52.97 14.96 15.89
CA ALA A 456 -52.88 16.39 15.59
C ALA A 456 -51.45 16.86 15.88
N PRO A 457 -50.58 17.06 14.87
CA PRO A 457 -49.22 17.52 15.10
C PRO A 457 -49.18 19.00 15.46
N ASP A 458 -48.22 19.35 16.31
CA ASP A 458 -48.03 20.71 16.83
C ASP A 458 -47.84 21.76 15.71
N PRO A 459 -48.23 23.02 15.93
CA PRO A 459 -48.22 24.08 14.90
C PRO A 459 -46.88 24.30 14.20
N TRP A 460 -45.76 23.98 14.87
CA TRP A 460 -44.41 24.12 14.30
C TRP A 460 -44.11 23.05 13.23
N PHE A 461 -44.68 21.85 13.31
CA PHE A 461 -44.50 20.80 12.32
C PHE A 461 -45.17 21.17 10.98
N VAL A 462 -46.35 21.79 11.05
CA VAL A 462 -47.05 22.33 9.87
C VAL A 462 -46.26 23.51 9.26
N ALA A 463 -45.65 24.35 10.09
CA ALA A 463 -44.79 25.45 9.62
C ALA A 463 -43.53 24.93 8.89
N VAL A 464 -42.87 23.88 9.40
CA VAL A 464 -41.69 23.29 8.75
C VAL A 464 -42.07 22.61 7.43
N MET A 465 -43.17 21.84 7.40
CA MET A 465 -43.65 21.18 6.17
C MET A 465 -44.11 22.18 5.09
N THR A 466 -44.70 23.30 5.50
CA THR A 466 -45.09 24.36 4.55
C THR A 466 -43.89 25.12 4.01
N VAL A 467 -42.90 25.47 4.83
CA VAL A 467 -41.67 26.16 4.38
C VAL A 467 -40.84 25.27 3.45
N THR A 468 -40.67 24.00 3.81
CA THR A 468 -39.96 23.02 2.97
C THR A 468 -40.69 22.74 1.66
N GLY A 469 -42.03 22.67 1.69
CA GLY A 469 -42.86 22.54 0.49
C GLY A 469 -42.77 23.74 -0.44
N VAL A 470 -42.76 24.97 0.09
CA VAL A 470 -42.62 26.20 -0.71
C VAL A 470 -41.23 26.28 -1.35
N LEU A 471 -40.17 25.92 -0.62
CA LEU A 471 -38.81 25.86 -1.16
C LEU A 471 -38.68 24.83 -2.28
N LEU A 472 -39.31 23.66 -2.14
CA LEU A 472 -39.35 22.62 -3.17
C LEU A 472 -40.10 23.10 -4.42
N LEU A 473 -41.24 23.76 -4.27
CA LEU A 473 -42.03 24.28 -5.38
C LEU A 473 -41.30 25.41 -6.13
N LEU A 474 -40.57 26.28 -5.43
CA LEU A 474 -39.73 27.31 -6.06
C LEU A 474 -38.57 26.69 -6.85
N LEU A 475 -37.98 25.62 -6.34
CA LEU A 475 -36.89 24.90 -7.00
C LEU A 475 -37.40 24.15 -8.25
N LEU A 476 -38.59 23.55 -8.18
CA LEU A 476 -39.26 22.93 -9.33
C LEU A 476 -39.67 23.98 -10.37
N LEU A 477 -40.21 25.13 -9.96
CA LEU A 477 -40.56 26.23 -10.86
C LEU A 477 -39.32 26.79 -11.58
N PHE A 478 -38.19 26.89 -10.89
CA PHE A 478 -36.92 27.30 -11.48
C PHE A 478 -36.42 26.30 -12.53
N ILE A 479 -36.53 25.00 -12.26
CA ILE A 479 -36.18 23.93 -13.21
C ILE A 479 -37.11 23.96 -14.42
N ILE A 480 -38.42 24.14 -14.22
CA ILE A 480 -39.42 24.24 -15.28
C ILE A 480 -39.19 25.47 -16.16
N LEU A 481 -38.88 26.64 -15.58
CA LEU A 481 -38.54 27.86 -16.33
C LEU A 481 -37.25 27.69 -17.15
N LYS A 482 -36.28 26.94 -16.63
CA LYS A 482 -35.02 26.62 -17.35
C LYS A 482 -35.25 25.63 -18.50
N LEU A 483 -36.19 24.70 -18.34
CA LEU A 483 -36.62 23.76 -19.38
C LEU A 483 -37.49 24.43 -20.45
N LEU A 484 -38.37 25.37 -20.07
CA LEU A 484 -39.21 26.15 -20.98
C LEU A 484 -38.41 27.19 -21.80
N ARG A 485 -37.27 27.68 -21.28
CA ARG A 485 -36.31 28.46 -22.09
C ARG A 485 -35.54 27.62 -23.12
N ARG A 486 -35.56 26.29 -22.99
CA ARG A 486 -34.90 25.36 -23.93
C ARG A 486 -35.84 24.79 -25.01
N TYR A 487 -37.15 25.03 -24.91
CA TYR A 487 -38.15 24.59 -25.88
C TYR A 487 -39.19 25.69 -26.16
N GLY A 488 -38.88 26.55 -27.14
CA GLY A 488 -39.79 27.54 -27.72
C GLY A 488 -39.61 27.62 -29.24
N LEU A 489 -40.43 26.81 -29.93
CA LEU A 489 -40.83 26.73 -31.34
C LEU A 489 -40.24 27.67 -32.42
N CYS A 490 -39.86 27.06 -33.56
CA CYS A 490 -40.25 27.47 -34.91
C CYS A 490 -40.49 26.21 -35.79
N LEU A 491 -41.62 26.14 -36.51
CA LEU A 491 -41.99 25.14 -37.53
C LEU A 491 -41.98 25.80 -38.95
N PRO A 492 -41.80 25.02 -40.05
CA PRO A 492 -41.44 25.46 -41.42
C PRO A 492 -42.66 25.57 -42.38
N PRO A 493 -42.52 25.95 -43.69
CA PRO A 493 -42.23 25.01 -44.82
C PRO A 493 -41.59 25.68 -46.09
N PRO A 494 -41.57 25.10 -47.33
CA PRO A 494 -41.08 23.80 -47.81
C PRO A 494 -40.10 23.86 -49.03
N ASP A 495 -39.63 22.67 -49.45
CA ASP A 495 -39.11 22.24 -50.77
C ASP A 495 -37.69 22.66 -51.24
N GLU A 496 -36.77 21.68 -51.39
CA GLU A 496 -36.48 21.02 -52.68
C GLU A 496 -35.32 19.98 -52.58
N ALA A 497 -35.30 19.09 -53.56
CA ALA A 497 -34.60 17.80 -53.66
C ALA A 497 -33.06 17.84 -53.74
N PHE A 498 -32.39 16.76 -53.31
CA PHE A 498 -31.74 15.75 -54.18
C PHE A 498 -30.94 14.69 -53.37
N LYS A 499 -30.78 13.52 -53.99
CA LYS A 499 -30.30 12.22 -53.50
C LYS A 499 -28.76 12.05 -53.73
N PRO A 500 -28.13 10.90 -53.41
CA PRO A 500 -26.84 10.80 -52.70
C PRO A 500 -25.67 10.38 -53.59
N LEU A 501 -24.44 10.36 -53.03
CA LEU A 501 -23.34 9.57 -53.59
C LEU A 501 -22.59 8.78 -52.50
N LEU A 502 -22.64 7.47 -52.69
CA LEU A 502 -21.74 6.43 -52.20
C LEU A 502 -20.28 6.76 -52.55
N GLN A 503 -19.32 6.33 -51.72
CA GLN A 503 -18.31 5.36 -52.15
C GLN A 503 -17.51 4.77 -50.99
N GLU A 504 -17.58 3.45 -50.86
CA GLU A 504 -16.53 2.62 -50.28
C GLU A 504 -15.26 2.71 -51.11
N ASN A 505 -14.08 2.51 -50.49
CA ASN A 505 -13.15 1.52 -51.01
C ASN A 505 -12.12 1.12 -49.95
N SER A 506 -12.10 -0.19 -49.74
CA SER A 506 -11.07 -1.06 -49.19
C SER A 506 -9.66 -0.78 -49.71
N PHE A 507 -8.63 -1.02 -48.88
CA PHE A 507 -7.39 -1.63 -49.35
C PHE A 507 -6.76 -2.57 -48.30
N THR A 508 -6.18 -3.62 -48.84
CA THR A 508 -5.79 -4.92 -48.27
C THR A 508 -4.47 -4.93 -47.51
N THR A 509 -4.43 -5.86 -46.54
CA THR A 509 -3.30 -6.57 -45.91
C THR A 509 -1.95 -6.58 -46.61
N THR A 510 -0.88 -6.40 -45.82
CA THR A 510 0.32 -7.26 -45.87
C THR A 510 0.86 -7.51 -44.45
N SER A 511 1.13 -8.78 -44.19
CA SER A 511 1.74 -9.38 -43.01
C SER A 511 3.23 -9.05 -42.89
N ASN A 512 3.76 -9.01 -41.66
CA ASN A 512 4.99 -9.71 -41.27
C ASN A 512 5.13 -9.73 -39.73
N GLU A 513 5.24 -10.95 -39.19
CA GLU A 513 5.64 -11.28 -37.81
C GLU A 513 7.10 -10.86 -37.52
N PRO A 514 7.46 -10.80 -36.23
CA PRO A 514 8.42 -11.79 -35.77
C PRO A 514 8.04 -12.44 -34.42
N THR A 515 8.40 -13.72 -34.32
CA THR A 515 8.45 -14.56 -33.12
C THR A 515 9.61 -14.15 -32.19
N ILE A 516 9.46 -14.36 -30.87
CA ILE A 516 10.47 -14.93 -29.94
C ILE A 516 9.83 -15.19 -28.56
N GLU A 517 9.82 -16.48 -28.23
CA GLU A 517 9.99 -17.21 -26.95
C GLU A 517 9.33 -16.77 -25.63
N SER A 518 8.54 -17.73 -25.14
CA SER A 518 7.97 -17.91 -23.81
C SER A 518 9.00 -18.35 -22.78
N ASN A 519 8.84 -17.86 -21.54
CA ASN A 519 9.03 -18.66 -20.32
C ASN A 519 8.20 -18.02 -19.17
N ASN A 520 7.19 -18.75 -18.69
CA ASN A 520 6.51 -18.50 -17.40
C ASN A 520 7.20 -19.34 -16.30
N PRO A 521 6.92 -19.08 -15.01
CA PRO A 521 5.87 -19.88 -14.37
C PRO A 521 4.86 -19.10 -13.53
N ILE A 522 3.74 -19.79 -13.29
CA ILE A 522 2.53 -19.43 -12.54
C ILE A 522 2.62 -20.02 -11.13
N GLU A 523 2.14 -19.32 -10.09
CA GLU A 523 1.52 -19.86 -8.85
C GLU A 523 0.91 -18.68 -8.03
N THR A 524 -0.42 -18.51 -7.98
CA THR A 524 -1.40 -18.88 -6.93
C THR A 524 -1.21 -18.26 -5.53
N GLY A 525 -2.20 -17.48 -5.06
CA GLY A 525 -2.35 -17.07 -3.64
C GLY A 525 -2.90 -15.65 -3.45
N VAL A 526 -4.23 -15.50 -3.39
CA VAL A 526 -4.93 -14.21 -3.39
C VAL A 526 -5.32 -13.78 -1.97
N HIS A 527 -4.63 -12.75 -1.45
CA HIS A 527 -5.24 -11.61 -0.75
C HIS A 527 -4.26 -10.51 -0.29
N GLN A 528 -2.96 -10.65 -0.55
CA GLN A 528 -1.94 -9.59 -0.32
C GLN A 528 -1.53 -8.82 -1.58
N THR A 529 -2.11 -9.17 -2.73
CA THR A 529 -1.55 -8.93 -4.07
C THR A 529 -1.58 -7.46 -4.54
N ILE A 530 -2.40 -6.60 -3.93
CA ILE A 530 -2.68 -5.25 -4.49
C ILE A 530 -1.53 -4.25 -4.28
N LYS A 531 -0.74 -4.38 -3.19
CA LYS A 531 0.44 -3.51 -2.99
C LYS A 531 1.67 -4.00 -3.76
N ASP A 532 1.85 -5.31 -3.88
CA ASP A 532 2.95 -5.90 -4.62
C ASP A 532 2.78 -5.72 -6.13
N GLU A 533 1.55 -5.72 -6.65
CA GLU A 533 1.25 -5.39 -8.05
C GLU A 533 1.68 -3.96 -8.40
N THR A 534 1.41 -2.94 -7.57
CA THR A 534 1.93 -1.56 -7.81
C THR A 534 3.46 -1.47 -7.85
N THR A 535 4.16 -2.31 -7.08
CA THR A 535 5.63 -2.31 -7.05
C THR A 535 6.22 -3.06 -8.25
N MET A 536 5.54 -4.11 -8.72
CA MET A 536 5.82 -4.78 -10.00
C MET A 536 5.49 -3.90 -11.22
N ILE A 537 4.42 -3.10 -11.15
CA ILE A 537 3.98 -2.15 -12.20
C ILE A 537 5.07 -1.13 -12.52
N VAL A 538 5.81 -0.62 -11.53
CA VAL A 538 6.87 0.39 -11.73
C VAL A 538 8.12 -0.20 -12.37
N ASN A 539 8.47 -1.46 -12.06
CA ASN A 539 9.70 -2.10 -12.51
C ASN A 539 9.73 -2.47 -14.01
N GLN A 540 8.57 -2.40 -14.69
CA GLN A 540 8.43 -2.81 -16.11
C GLN A 540 7.98 -1.67 -17.05
N ILE A 541 7.70 -0.48 -16.51
CA ILE A 541 7.50 0.75 -17.30
C ILE A 541 8.88 1.26 -17.74
N PRO A 542 9.04 1.92 -18.92
CA PRO A 542 10.36 2.34 -19.40
C PRO A 542 11.20 3.03 -18.32
N THR A 543 12.50 2.71 -18.27
CA THR A 543 13.48 3.22 -17.28
C THR A 543 13.38 4.72 -17.01
N LYS A 544 13.02 5.49 -18.04
CA LYS A 544 12.84 6.94 -18.00
C LYS A 544 11.65 7.40 -17.14
N PHE A 545 10.56 6.63 -17.03
CA PHE A 545 9.47 6.94 -16.07
C PHE A 545 9.92 6.70 -14.62
N SER A 546 10.64 5.61 -14.37
CA SER A 546 11.18 5.28 -13.05
C SER A 546 12.15 6.37 -12.55
N GLU A 547 12.99 6.91 -13.43
CA GLU A 547 13.88 8.04 -13.10
C GLU A 547 13.09 9.31 -12.73
N VAL A 548 12.07 9.68 -13.52
CA VAL A 548 11.19 10.83 -13.24
C VAL A 548 10.48 10.67 -11.90
N GLU A 549 9.97 9.48 -11.61
CA GLU A 549 9.31 9.14 -10.36
C GLU A 549 10.25 9.27 -9.15
N GLU A 550 11.45 8.69 -9.21
CA GLU A 550 12.42 8.75 -8.12
C GLU A 550 12.94 10.17 -7.88
N ASN A 551 13.11 10.97 -8.93
CA ASN A 551 13.46 12.39 -8.79
C ASN A 551 12.36 13.16 -8.05
N ILE A 552 11.08 13.00 -8.43
CA ILE A 552 9.95 13.67 -7.77
C ILE A 552 9.86 13.26 -6.29
N LYS A 553 9.96 11.96 -5.99
CA LYS A 553 9.96 11.46 -4.61
C LYS A 553 11.15 12.00 -3.81
N GLY A 554 12.34 12.06 -4.43
CA GLY A 554 13.56 12.61 -3.83
C GLY A 554 13.41 14.08 -3.46
N GLN A 555 12.88 14.90 -4.37
CA GLN A 555 12.57 16.31 -4.14
C GLN A 555 11.60 16.49 -2.97
N PHE A 556 10.50 15.74 -2.95
CA PHE A 556 9.52 15.81 -1.86
C PHE A 556 10.10 15.33 -0.52
N ARG A 557 10.93 14.27 -0.52
CA ARG A 557 11.63 13.80 0.69
C ARG A 557 12.52 14.89 1.29
N LYS A 558 13.26 15.63 0.45
CA LYS A 558 14.08 16.77 0.90
C LYS A 558 13.24 17.95 1.38
N TYR A 559 12.05 18.16 0.82
CA TYR A 559 11.10 19.12 1.37
C TYR A 559 10.58 18.69 2.76
N MET A 560 10.21 17.43 2.95
CA MET A 560 9.76 16.91 4.25
C MET A 560 10.84 17.05 5.34
N GLU A 561 12.13 16.91 4.98
CA GLU A 561 13.25 17.20 5.89
C GLU A 561 13.27 18.66 6.37
N ILE A 562 12.69 19.63 5.63
CA ILE A 562 12.59 21.04 6.09
C ILE A 562 11.47 21.18 7.12
N LEU A 563 10.31 20.55 6.87
CA LEU A 563 9.15 20.64 7.75
C LEU A 563 9.40 20.01 9.12
N ASN A 564 10.10 18.88 9.14
CA ASN A 564 10.37 18.09 10.34
C ASN A 564 11.57 18.61 11.16
N GLU A 565 12.30 19.61 10.65
CA GLU A 565 13.50 20.14 11.32
C GLU A 565 13.17 21.31 12.26
N GLU A 566 13.94 21.40 13.35
CA GLU A 566 13.88 22.52 14.28
C GLU A 566 14.27 23.85 13.60
N PRO A 567 13.71 24.99 14.04
CA PRO A 567 13.93 26.29 13.41
C PRO A 567 15.42 26.67 13.29
N GLU A 568 16.25 26.26 14.25
CA GLU A 568 17.68 26.59 14.34
C GLU A 568 18.53 25.91 13.23
N TYR A 569 18.12 24.73 12.75
CA TYR A 569 18.87 23.96 11.73
C TYR A 569 18.23 24.00 10.33
N ARG A 570 17.08 24.67 10.20
CA ARG A 570 16.27 24.71 8.99
C ARG A 570 16.99 25.33 7.79
N GLU A 571 17.86 26.31 7.99
CA GLU A 571 18.57 27.00 6.89
C GLU A 571 19.49 26.06 6.09
N LYS A 572 20.19 25.15 6.79
CA LYS A 572 21.06 24.14 6.16
C LYS A 572 20.25 23.14 5.33
N LYS A 573 19.06 22.77 5.80
CA LYS A 573 18.14 21.86 5.09
C LYS A 573 17.51 22.54 3.87
N VAL A 574 17.13 23.81 3.99
CA VAL A 574 16.66 24.65 2.87
C VAL A 574 17.70 24.69 1.75
N LYS A 575 18.98 24.93 2.08
CA LYS A 575 20.06 24.94 1.07
C LYS A 575 20.25 23.57 0.41
N ARG A 576 20.15 22.47 1.17
CA ARG A 576 20.21 21.11 0.64
C ARG A 576 19.04 20.79 -0.29
N PHE A 577 17.83 21.20 0.07
CA PHE A 577 16.64 21.05 -0.77
C PHE A 577 16.78 21.82 -2.08
N LYS A 578 17.15 23.10 -2.06
CA LYS A 578 17.36 23.91 -3.27
C LYS A 578 18.38 23.29 -4.23
N ASN A 579 19.52 22.85 -3.69
CA ASN A 579 20.54 22.17 -4.48
C ASN A 579 20.02 20.84 -5.05
N HIS A 580 19.34 20.03 -4.24
CA HIS A 580 18.80 18.75 -4.70
C HIS A 580 17.72 18.94 -5.77
N PHE A 581 16.81 19.91 -5.58
CA PHE A 581 15.77 20.26 -6.54
C PHE A 581 16.39 20.65 -7.89
N SER A 582 17.37 21.56 -7.89
CA SER A 582 18.07 21.98 -9.12
C SER A 582 18.84 20.83 -9.78
N ASN A 583 19.57 20.02 -9.00
CA ASN A 583 20.38 18.91 -9.52
C ASN A 583 19.53 17.76 -10.06
N THR A 584 18.29 17.62 -9.61
CA THR A 584 17.33 16.61 -10.07
C THR A 584 16.37 17.20 -11.10
N ARG A 585 16.83 18.09 -11.99
CA ARG A 585 16.04 18.69 -13.09
C ARG A 585 14.86 19.59 -12.67
N GLY A 586 14.75 19.96 -11.40
CA GLY A 586 13.73 20.88 -10.90
C GLY A 586 12.30 20.48 -11.26
N ASP A 587 11.55 21.42 -11.82
CA ASP A 587 10.18 21.22 -12.33
C ASP A 587 10.13 20.50 -13.68
N GLY A 588 11.27 20.20 -14.30
CA GLY A 588 11.35 19.44 -15.55
C GLY A 588 10.74 18.04 -15.43
N ASN A 589 10.87 17.37 -14.28
CA ASN A 589 10.25 16.05 -14.06
C ASN A 589 8.72 16.10 -14.08
N LEU A 590 8.13 17.15 -13.51
CA LEU A 590 6.68 17.36 -13.52
C LEU A 590 6.15 17.61 -14.92
N HIS A 591 6.88 18.39 -15.73
CA HIS A 591 6.52 18.64 -17.13
C HIS A 591 6.62 17.37 -17.97
N GLU A 592 7.67 16.58 -17.78
CA GLU A 592 7.84 15.31 -18.46
C GLU A 592 6.78 14.29 -18.08
N LEU A 593 6.41 14.23 -16.80
CA LEU A 593 5.29 13.41 -16.31
C LEU A 593 3.97 13.87 -16.95
N TYR A 594 3.71 15.17 -17.00
CA TYR A 594 2.54 15.76 -17.65
C TYR A 594 2.48 15.38 -19.13
N GLU A 595 3.55 15.64 -19.89
CA GLU A 595 3.67 15.32 -21.31
C GLU A 595 3.47 13.82 -21.58
N GLY A 596 4.03 12.97 -20.71
CA GLY A 596 3.87 11.53 -20.81
C GLY A 596 2.45 11.05 -20.58
N VAL A 597 1.71 11.68 -19.66
CA VAL A 597 0.30 11.35 -19.39
C VAL A 597 -0.63 11.81 -20.51
N ILE A 598 -0.41 13.01 -21.06
CA ILE A 598 -1.24 13.51 -22.17
C ILE A 598 -0.94 12.80 -23.51
N GLY A 599 0.22 12.14 -23.60
CA GLY A 599 0.66 11.38 -24.77
C GLY A 599 1.48 12.19 -25.79
N GLU A 600 1.99 13.36 -25.39
CA GLU A 600 2.82 14.25 -26.20
C GLU A 600 4.31 14.12 -25.88
N GLY A 601 4.66 13.46 -24.77
CA GLY A 601 6.03 13.20 -24.36
C GLY A 601 6.67 12.00 -25.05
N SER A 602 7.95 11.76 -24.77
CA SER A 602 8.69 10.62 -25.33
C SER A 602 8.13 9.24 -24.94
N ILE A 603 7.25 9.17 -23.94
CA ILE A 603 6.59 7.96 -23.47
C ILE A 603 5.10 8.26 -23.33
N ALA A 604 4.25 7.57 -24.08
CA ALA A 604 2.80 7.67 -23.92
C ALA A 604 2.33 6.79 -22.74
N ILE A 605 2.52 7.28 -21.51
CA ILE A 605 2.43 6.50 -20.27
C ILE A 605 1.10 5.72 -20.18
N LEU A 606 -0.04 6.40 -20.29
CA LEU A 606 -1.36 5.76 -20.16
C LEU A 606 -1.62 4.74 -21.29
N LYS A 607 -1.17 5.02 -22.52
CA LYS A 607 -1.33 4.09 -23.65
C LYS A 607 -0.49 2.82 -23.46
N THR A 608 0.74 2.97 -22.96
CA THR A 608 1.63 1.84 -22.65
C THR A 608 1.01 0.97 -21.56
N VAL A 609 0.51 1.57 -20.48
CA VAL A 609 -0.15 0.85 -19.38
C VAL A 609 -1.41 0.12 -19.86
N LEU A 610 -2.26 0.77 -20.64
CA LEU A 610 -3.47 0.16 -21.22
C LEU A 610 -3.15 -1.05 -22.10
N THR A 611 -2.08 -0.96 -22.90
CA THR A 611 -1.66 -2.03 -23.81
C THR A 611 -1.04 -3.19 -23.05
N TYR A 612 -0.13 -2.90 -22.12
CA TYR A 612 0.60 -3.89 -21.35
C TYR A 612 -0.31 -4.70 -20.43
N TRP A 613 -1.21 -4.02 -19.71
CA TRP A 613 -2.15 -4.64 -18.79
C TRP A 613 -3.45 -5.10 -19.46
N GLU A 614 -3.46 -5.17 -20.79
CA GLU A 614 -4.58 -5.67 -21.59
C GLU A 614 -5.91 -5.06 -21.16
N LYS A 615 -5.91 -3.73 -20.97
CA LYS A 615 -7.05 -2.91 -20.53
C LYS A 615 -7.71 -3.37 -19.22
N ASN A 616 -6.96 -3.92 -18.26
CA ASN A 616 -7.48 -4.20 -16.92
C ASN A 616 -7.82 -2.89 -16.18
N ARG A 617 -9.11 -2.66 -15.94
CA ARG A 617 -9.62 -1.44 -15.32
C ARG A 617 -9.02 -1.16 -13.94
N ARG A 618 -8.96 -2.17 -13.05
CA ARG A 618 -8.48 -1.99 -11.66
C ARG A 618 -7.01 -1.55 -11.63
N VAL A 619 -6.19 -2.21 -12.44
CA VAL A 619 -4.77 -1.88 -12.58
C VAL A 619 -4.59 -0.44 -13.12
N VAL A 620 -5.43 -0.02 -14.07
CA VAL A 620 -5.39 1.34 -14.62
C VAL A 620 -5.87 2.38 -13.60
N GLU A 621 -6.93 2.09 -12.82
CA GLU A 621 -7.40 2.96 -11.73
C GLU A 621 -6.31 3.17 -10.68
N ASP A 622 -5.64 2.11 -10.23
CA ASP A 622 -4.56 2.16 -9.26
C ASP A 622 -3.35 2.93 -9.80
N PHE A 623 -2.98 2.70 -11.06
CA PHE A 623 -1.91 3.45 -11.70
C PHE A 623 -2.25 4.95 -11.83
N CYS A 624 -3.50 5.30 -12.14
CA CYS A 624 -3.95 6.69 -12.14
C CYS A 624 -3.88 7.33 -10.75
N ALA A 625 -4.21 6.58 -9.70
CA ALA A 625 -4.07 7.03 -8.31
C ALA A 625 -2.59 7.29 -7.95
N HIS A 626 -1.68 6.42 -8.39
CA HIS A 626 -0.24 6.61 -8.22
C HIS A 626 0.28 7.86 -8.94
N LEU A 627 -0.14 8.08 -10.19
CA LEU A 627 0.19 9.31 -10.91
C LEU A 627 -0.33 10.56 -10.21
N LYS A 628 -1.57 10.54 -9.69
CA LYS A 628 -2.12 11.65 -8.89
C LYS A 628 -1.25 11.93 -7.67
N TYR A 629 -0.83 10.88 -6.96
CA TYR A 629 0.10 11.01 -5.84
C TYR A 629 1.41 11.70 -6.26
N LEU A 630 2.04 11.27 -7.36
CA LEU A 630 3.27 11.87 -7.89
C LEU A 630 3.10 13.36 -8.24
N PHE A 631 2.00 13.74 -8.90
CA PHE A 631 1.70 15.15 -9.17
C PHE A 631 1.53 15.95 -7.88
N VAL A 632 0.81 15.44 -6.88
CA VAL A 632 0.61 16.14 -5.60
C VAL A 632 1.93 16.40 -4.90
N ILE A 633 2.80 15.39 -4.75
CA ILE A 633 4.06 15.55 -4.05
C ILE A 633 5.05 16.43 -4.85
N GLY A 634 5.07 16.29 -6.18
CA GLY A 634 5.95 17.10 -7.03
C GLY A 634 5.52 18.57 -7.07
N ILE A 635 4.23 18.85 -7.26
CA ILE A 635 3.69 20.22 -7.22
C ILE A 635 3.95 20.84 -5.84
N SER A 636 3.79 20.07 -4.75
CA SER A 636 4.11 20.55 -3.40
C SER A 636 5.58 20.98 -3.27
N ALA A 637 6.51 20.17 -3.77
CA ALA A 637 7.93 20.52 -3.78
C ALA A 637 8.22 21.77 -4.63
N LEU A 638 7.56 21.90 -5.79
CA LEU A 638 7.66 23.09 -6.65
C LEU A 638 7.13 24.37 -5.97
N MET A 639 5.98 24.30 -5.30
CA MET A 639 5.42 25.46 -4.60
C MET A 639 6.36 25.95 -3.50
N VAL A 640 6.96 25.03 -2.76
CA VAL A 640 7.91 25.34 -1.70
C VAL A 640 9.19 25.92 -2.28
N HIS A 641 9.73 25.34 -3.35
CA HIS A 641 10.89 25.89 -4.05
C HIS A 641 10.62 27.32 -4.54
N THR A 642 9.46 27.55 -5.15
CA THR A 642 9.04 28.87 -5.63
C THR A 642 8.95 29.88 -4.49
N ALA A 643 8.35 29.50 -3.36
CA ALA A 643 8.26 30.34 -2.17
C ALA A 643 9.66 30.68 -1.60
N LEU A 644 10.57 29.71 -1.56
CA LEU A 644 11.93 29.89 -1.05
C LEU A 644 12.83 30.73 -1.96
N GLU A 645 12.51 30.85 -3.25
CA GLU A 645 13.18 31.72 -4.23
C GLU A 645 12.50 33.09 -4.38
N ASN A 646 11.53 33.42 -3.50
CA ASN A 646 10.70 34.63 -3.60
C ASN A 646 9.96 34.77 -4.95
N GLY A 647 9.62 33.64 -5.56
CA GLY A 647 8.82 33.58 -6.79
C GLY A 647 7.32 33.73 -6.53
N ASP A 648 6.57 33.94 -7.60
CA ASP A 648 5.10 34.06 -7.56
C ASP A 648 4.44 32.67 -7.47
N VAL A 649 4.14 32.25 -6.23
CA VAL A 649 3.47 30.98 -5.92
C VAL A 649 2.06 30.93 -6.51
N SER A 650 1.32 32.04 -6.48
CA SER A 650 -0.06 32.10 -6.99
C SER A 650 -0.11 31.89 -8.50
N ARG A 651 0.86 32.42 -9.24
CA ARG A 651 1.00 32.16 -10.69
C ARG A 651 1.31 30.69 -10.98
N GLN A 652 2.22 30.09 -10.22
CA GLN A 652 2.55 28.66 -10.35
C GLN A 652 1.34 27.76 -10.03
N GLU A 653 0.59 28.09 -8.97
CA GLU A 653 -0.61 27.36 -8.57
C GLU A 653 -1.67 27.38 -9.69
N LYS A 654 -1.93 28.55 -10.28
CA LYS A 654 -2.88 28.67 -11.39
C LYS A 654 -2.45 27.82 -12.60
N TYR A 655 -1.17 27.90 -12.97
CA TYR A 655 -0.61 27.15 -14.09
C TYR A 655 -0.77 25.63 -13.93
N TRP A 656 -0.44 25.10 -12.75
CA TRP A 656 -0.55 23.66 -12.48
C TRP A 656 -2.00 23.19 -12.29
N ARG A 657 -2.89 24.06 -11.81
CA ARG A 657 -4.33 23.76 -11.74
C ARG A 657 -4.92 23.44 -13.11
N GLU A 658 -4.67 24.29 -14.11
CA GLU A 658 -5.15 24.09 -15.49
C GLU A 658 -4.59 22.81 -16.13
N LYS A 659 -3.30 22.51 -15.87
CA LYS A 659 -2.68 21.25 -16.31
C LYS A 659 -3.30 20.03 -15.65
N MET A 660 -3.58 20.08 -14.35
CA MET A 660 -4.17 18.97 -13.61
C MET A 660 -5.58 18.63 -14.11
N GLU A 661 -6.38 19.61 -14.51
CA GLU A 661 -7.68 19.35 -15.15
C GLU A 661 -7.54 18.51 -16.43
N THR A 662 -6.53 18.81 -17.25
CA THR A 662 -6.22 18.03 -18.47
C THR A 662 -5.76 16.61 -18.14
N VAL A 663 -4.90 16.47 -17.13
CA VAL A 663 -4.39 15.18 -16.64
C VAL A 663 -5.54 14.30 -16.15
N GLU A 664 -6.45 14.84 -15.34
CA GLU A 664 -7.60 14.10 -14.82
C GLU A 664 -8.56 13.66 -15.94
N LEU A 665 -8.80 14.51 -16.94
CA LEU A 665 -9.56 14.15 -18.14
C LEU A 665 -8.93 12.98 -18.89
N LYS A 666 -7.61 12.97 -19.05
CA LYS A 666 -6.88 11.89 -19.73
C LYS A 666 -6.90 10.58 -18.94
N MET A 667 -6.70 10.64 -17.63
CA MET A 667 -6.82 9.47 -16.74
C MET A 667 -8.23 8.88 -16.79
N LYS A 668 -9.26 9.74 -16.72
CA LYS A 668 -10.65 9.32 -16.83
C LYS A 668 -10.93 8.67 -18.18
N SER A 669 -10.46 9.26 -19.28
CA SER A 669 -10.59 8.69 -20.62
C SER A 669 -9.93 7.31 -20.75
N ALA A 670 -8.83 7.05 -20.05
CA ALA A 670 -8.18 5.74 -20.05
C ALA A 670 -9.01 4.68 -19.31
N VAL A 671 -9.57 5.03 -18.14
CA VAL A 671 -10.49 4.15 -17.40
C VAL A 671 -11.78 3.91 -18.20
N ASP A 672 -12.33 4.95 -18.82
CA ASP A 672 -13.50 4.85 -19.68
C ASP A 672 -13.23 3.97 -20.91
N ASP A 673 -12.01 3.96 -21.47
CA ASP A 673 -11.63 3.03 -22.55
C ASP A 673 -11.67 1.57 -22.08
N CYS A 674 -11.21 1.28 -20.86
CA CYS A 674 -11.36 -0.06 -20.25
C CYS A 674 -12.83 -0.45 -20.10
N ILE A 675 -13.68 0.46 -19.63
CA ILE A 675 -15.10 0.19 -19.36
C ILE A 675 -15.90 0.05 -20.66
N ASN A 676 -15.67 0.90 -21.67
CA ASN A 676 -16.49 0.92 -22.88
C ASN A 676 -16.07 -0.16 -23.88
N ASN A 677 -14.80 -0.54 -23.91
CA ASN A 677 -14.27 -1.55 -24.83
C ASN A 677 -14.00 -2.92 -24.17
N PHE A 678 -14.54 -3.14 -22.97
CA PHE A 678 -14.34 -4.37 -22.21
C PHE A 678 -14.79 -5.61 -22.97
N ALA A 679 -15.91 -5.56 -23.69
CA ALA A 679 -16.46 -6.73 -24.40
C ALA A 679 -15.51 -7.23 -25.50
N ALA A 680 -14.89 -6.31 -26.24
CA ALA A 680 -13.90 -6.64 -27.25
C ALA A 680 -12.64 -7.26 -26.61
N GLN A 681 -12.18 -6.69 -25.49
CA GLN A 681 -11.03 -7.21 -24.76
C GLN A 681 -11.32 -8.59 -24.13
N ALA A 682 -12.49 -8.78 -23.51
CA ALA A 682 -12.92 -10.04 -22.91
C ALA A 682 -13.01 -11.17 -23.94
N LYS A 683 -13.41 -10.85 -25.17
CA LYS A 683 -13.36 -11.81 -26.30
C LYS A 683 -11.92 -12.22 -26.63
N ILE A 684 -10.98 -11.26 -26.72
CA ILE A 684 -9.56 -11.55 -26.96
C ILE A 684 -8.98 -12.40 -25.83
N ASP A 685 -9.28 -12.05 -24.57
CA ASP A 685 -8.79 -12.75 -23.40
C ASP A 685 -9.33 -14.18 -23.35
N THR A 686 -10.62 -14.37 -23.65
CA THR A 686 -11.23 -15.70 -23.75
C THR A 686 -10.57 -16.52 -24.85
N GLN A 687 -10.31 -15.92 -26.02
CA GLN A 687 -9.61 -16.61 -27.10
C GLN A 687 -8.19 -17.03 -26.70
N LYS A 688 -7.46 -16.19 -25.95
CA LYS A 688 -6.14 -16.54 -25.39
C LYS A 688 -6.27 -17.67 -24.37
N PHE A 689 -7.25 -17.60 -23.48
CA PHE A 689 -7.52 -18.60 -22.46
C PHE A 689 -7.79 -19.99 -23.07
N LEU A 690 -8.58 -20.04 -24.15
CA LEU A 690 -8.92 -21.29 -24.84
C LEU A 690 -7.73 -21.95 -25.57
N LYS A 691 -6.63 -21.22 -25.85
CA LYS A 691 -5.43 -21.80 -26.49
C LYS A 691 -4.68 -22.79 -25.60
N TYR A 692 -4.90 -22.76 -24.28
CA TYR A 692 -4.17 -23.60 -23.31
C TYR A 692 -4.73 -25.03 -23.16
N GLY A 693 -5.78 -25.39 -23.92
CA GLY A 693 -6.34 -26.74 -23.97
C GLY A 693 -7.60 -26.92 -23.12
N TYR A 694 -8.20 -28.11 -23.19
CA TYR A 694 -9.42 -28.46 -22.45
C TYR A 694 -9.07 -29.04 -21.08
N SER A 695 -9.74 -28.57 -20.02
CA SER A 695 -9.84 -29.23 -18.71
C SER A 695 -11.31 -29.44 -18.35
N GLU A 696 -11.63 -30.40 -17.49
CA GLU A 696 -13.02 -30.60 -17.00
C GLU A 696 -13.55 -29.36 -16.27
N GLU A 697 -12.65 -28.52 -15.75
CA GLU A 697 -12.94 -27.27 -15.04
C GLU A 697 -12.90 -26.04 -15.96
N LEU A 698 -12.92 -26.21 -17.29
CA LEU A 698 -12.77 -25.10 -18.24
C LEU A 698 -13.81 -23.99 -18.02
N ALA A 699 -15.07 -24.36 -17.77
CA ALA A 699 -16.14 -23.40 -17.51
C ALA A 699 -15.89 -22.60 -16.21
N ASP A 700 -15.46 -23.28 -15.14
CA ASP A 700 -15.16 -22.68 -13.84
C ASP A 700 -13.96 -21.74 -13.89
N ASN A 701 -12.89 -22.17 -14.55
CA ASN A 701 -11.66 -21.40 -14.66
C ASN A 701 -11.84 -20.16 -15.55
N LEU A 702 -12.54 -20.31 -16.68
CA LEU A 702 -12.86 -19.18 -17.56
C LEU A 702 -13.81 -18.18 -16.87
N PHE A 703 -14.83 -18.67 -16.19
CA PHE A 703 -15.76 -17.83 -15.42
C PHE A 703 -15.02 -17.05 -14.32
N SER A 704 -14.19 -17.74 -13.53
CA SER A 704 -13.40 -17.11 -12.46
C SER A 704 -12.43 -16.06 -13.01
N PHE A 705 -11.81 -16.32 -14.15
CA PHE A 705 -10.94 -15.36 -14.83
C PHE A 705 -11.71 -14.09 -15.27
N LEU A 706 -12.85 -14.26 -15.94
CA LEU A 706 -13.67 -13.14 -16.42
C LEU A 706 -14.25 -12.33 -15.26
N GLN A 707 -14.77 -12.99 -14.23
CA GLN A 707 -15.30 -12.34 -13.04
C GLN A 707 -14.22 -11.53 -12.30
N LYS A 708 -12.98 -12.04 -12.23
CA LYS A 708 -11.88 -11.35 -11.56
C LYS A 708 -11.40 -10.12 -12.34
N LYS A 709 -11.26 -10.22 -13.67
CA LYS A 709 -10.74 -9.12 -14.51
C LYS A 709 -11.81 -8.06 -14.80
N TYR A 710 -13.08 -8.46 -14.88
CA TYR A 710 -14.23 -7.62 -15.21
C TYR A 710 -15.28 -7.68 -14.09
N ASP A 711 -14.90 -7.20 -12.91
CA ASP A 711 -15.67 -7.32 -11.67
C ASP A 711 -16.97 -6.49 -11.64
N TRP A 712 -17.15 -5.57 -12.59
CA TRP A 712 -18.37 -4.78 -12.78
C TRP A 712 -19.37 -5.41 -13.78
N VAL A 713 -19.08 -6.63 -14.28
CA VAL A 713 -19.87 -7.29 -15.32
C VAL A 713 -20.42 -8.61 -14.78
N TYR A 714 -21.68 -8.87 -15.10
CA TYR A 714 -22.31 -10.17 -14.90
C TYR A 714 -22.06 -11.06 -16.10
N TRP A 715 -21.61 -12.29 -15.86
CA TRP A 715 -21.17 -13.26 -16.85
C TRP A 715 -22.01 -14.53 -16.76
N ALA A 716 -22.33 -15.11 -17.91
CA ALA A 716 -22.84 -16.45 -18.07
C ALA A 716 -21.96 -17.21 -19.06
N VAL A 717 -21.20 -18.19 -18.56
CA VAL A 717 -20.29 -19.02 -19.34
C VAL A 717 -20.91 -20.40 -19.51
N ARG A 718 -20.99 -20.85 -20.77
CA ARG A 718 -21.56 -22.15 -21.12
C ARG A 718 -20.59 -22.91 -22.01
N VAL A 719 -20.25 -24.14 -21.60
CA VAL A 719 -19.38 -25.05 -22.34
C VAL A 719 -20.16 -26.33 -22.62
N TYR A 720 -20.24 -26.72 -23.88
CA TYR A 720 -20.98 -27.91 -24.29
C TYR A 720 -20.26 -28.61 -25.44
N SER A 721 -20.27 -29.95 -25.43
CA SER A 721 -19.62 -30.72 -26.50
C SER A 721 -20.42 -30.68 -27.81
N HIS A 722 -19.86 -31.15 -28.91
CA HIS A 722 -20.66 -31.48 -30.09
C HIS A 722 -20.49 -32.98 -30.37
N SER A 723 -21.40 -33.80 -29.84
CA SER A 723 -21.39 -35.24 -30.08
C SER A 723 -22.13 -35.57 -31.37
N ASP A 724 -21.53 -35.33 -32.54
CA ASP A 724 -22.22 -35.65 -33.80
C ASP A 724 -21.30 -36.32 -34.83
N GLY A 725 -21.60 -37.58 -35.10
CA GLY A 725 -21.13 -38.28 -36.29
C GLY A 725 -21.78 -37.74 -37.57
N TRP A 726 -21.17 -38.02 -38.71
CA TRP A 726 -21.53 -37.48 -40.03
C TRP A 726 -23.04 -37.53 -40.42
N LEU A 727 -23.83 -38.44 -39.85
CA LEU A 727 -25.27 -38.62 -40.14
C LEU A 727 -26.19 -37.53 -39.56
N THR A 728 -25.83 -36.90 -38.44
CA THR A 728 -26.67 -35.86 -37.79
C THR A 728 -26.49 -34.50 -38.46
N ASN A 729 -25.27 -34.19 -38.93
CA ASN A 729 -24.98 -33.03 -39.78
C ASN A 729 -25.79 -33.03 -41.09
N LEU A 730 -26.05 -34.21 -41.67
CA LEU A 730 -26.81 -34.36 -42.91
C LEU A 730 -28.32 -34.13 -42.76
N ARG A 731 -28.89 -34.29 -41.55
CA ARG A 731 -30.36 -34.20 -41.31
C ARG A 731 -30.84 -32.86 -40.75
N PHE A 732 -30.00 -32.10 -40.06
CA PHE A 732 -30.44 -30.89 -39.33
C PHE A 732 -29.65 -29.61 -39.65
N GLY A 733 -28.51 -29.67 -40.35
CA GLY A 733 -27.60 -28.53 -40.51
C GLY A 733 -27.10 -28.00 -39.16
N ARG A 734 -26.40 -26.84 -39.16
CA ARG A 734 -25.87 -26.13 -37.96
C ARG A 734 -26.95 -25.61 -36.97
N LYS A 735 -28.06 -26.32 -36.77
CA LYS A 735 -29.27 -25.82 -36.07
C LYS A 735 -29.54 -26.52 -34.73
N TYR A 736 -28.49 -26.98 -34.06
CA TYR A 736 -28.58 -27.59 -32.73
C TYR A 736 -28.41 -26.57 -31.59
N HIS A 737 -27.96 -25.35 -31.86
CA HIS A 737 -27.98 -24.25 -30.90
C HIS A 737 -28.33 -22.93 -31.61
N SER A 738 -28.76 -21.92 -30.87
CA SER A 738 -28.97 -20.56 -31.36
C SER A 738 -28.95 -19.59 -30.20
N ILE A 739 -28.20 -18.51 -30.34
CA ILE A 739 -28.18 -17.38 -29.41
C ILE A 739 -28.69 -16.12 -30.11
N VAL A 740 -29.54 -15.34 -29.43
CA VAL A 740 -30.12 -14.10 -29.94
C VAL A 740 -29.99 -13.02 -28.86
N GLY A 741 -29.53 -11.83 -29.24
CA GLY A 741 -29.23 -10.70 -28.35
C GLY A 741 -27.84 -10.12 -28.61
N GLU A 742 -27.58 -8.88 -28.21
CA GLU A 742 -26.32 -8.17 -28.58
C GLU A 742 -25.14 -8.45 -27.66
N THR A 743 -25.37 -8.86 -26.40
CA THR A 743 -24.35 -8.97 -25.36
C THR A 743 -23.77 -10.39 -25.21
N HIS A 744 -23.21 -10.93 -26.29
CA HIS A 744 -22.54 -12.24 -26.28
C HIS A 744 -21.40 -12.38 -27.30
N PHE A 745 -20.56 -13.39 -27.11
CA PHE A 745 -19.61 -13.88 -28.10
C PHE A 745 -19.43 -15.40 -28.00
N GLU A 746 -19.05 -16.01 -29.12
CA GLU A 746 -19.05 -17.47 -29.30
C GLU A 746 -17.74 -17.98 -29.92
N PHE A 747 -17.35 -19.18 -29.51
CA PHE A 747 -16.16 -19.91 -29.92
C PHE A 747 -16.53 -21.36 -30.24
N PHE A 748 -16.25 -21.80 -31.47
CA PHE A 748 -16.66 -23.11 -31.98
C PHE A 748 -15.48 -24.04 -32.25
N ASP A 749 -15.74 -25.34 -32.17
CA ASP A 749 -14.82 -26.43 -32.55
C ASP A 749 -13.47 -26.45 -31.80
N PHE A 750 -13.45 -25.98 -30.54
CA PHE A 750 -12.27 -26.09 -29.67
C PHE A 750 -12.26 -27.45 -28.98
N ASN A 751 -11.45 -28.39 -29.46
CA ASN A 751 -11.33 -29.75 -28.89
C ASN A 751 -12.68 -30.51 -28.77
N ASN A 752 -13.58 -30.35 -29.76
CA ASN A 752 -14.96 -30.88 -29.76
C ASN A 752 -15.94 -30.21 -28.78
N PHE A 753 -15.60 -29.01 -28.27
CA PHE A 753 -16.49 -28.19 -27.44
C PHE A 753 -16.77 -26.83 -28.08
N ASN A 754 -17.95 -26.32 -27.76
CA ASN A 754 -18.40 -24.97 -28.05
C ASN A 754 -18.46 -24.19 -26.74
N VAL A 755 -17.99 -22.94 -26.78
CA VAL A 755 -17.99 -22.04 -25.65
C VAL A 755 -18.78 -20.80 -26.02
N VAL A 756 -19.82 -20.52 -25.23
CA VAL A 756 -20.65 -19.32 -25.38
C VAL A 756 -20.55 -18.52 -24.09
N VAL A 757 -20.14 -17.27 -24.23
CA VAL A 757 -20.06 -16.31 -23.13
C VAL A 757 -21.03 -15.19 -23.42
N SER A 758 -21.96 -14.96 -22.49
CA SER A 758 -22.89 -13.83 -22.55
C SER A 758 -22.77 -13.00 -21.27
N TYR A 759 -23.09 -11.72 -21.35
CA TYR A 759 -22.78 -10.76 -20.29
C TYR A 759 -23.83 -9.65 -20.16
N CYS A 760 -23.84 -8.97 -19.01
CA CYS A 760 -24.64 -7.77 -18.77
C CYS A 760 -23.97 -6.88 -17.72
N VAL A 761 -23.96 -5.56 -17.92
CA VAL A 761 -23.36 -4.62 -16.94
C VAL A 761 -24.36 -4.22 -15.85
N ASN A 762 -25.65 -4.13 -16.20
CA ASN A 762 -26.70 -3.66 -15.29
C ASN A 762 -27.96 -4.52 -15.44
N PRO A 763 -27.99 -5.72 -14.84
CA PRO A 763 -29.07 -6.68 -15.03
C PRO A 763 -30.39 -6.13 -14.51
N GLN A 764 -31.48 -6.45 -15.23
CA GLN A 764 -32.83 -6.03 -14.89
C GLN A 764 -33.71 -7.27 -14.65
N PRO A 765 -34.65 -7.23 -13.69
CA PRO A 765 -35.53 -8.36 -13.44
C PRO A 765 -36.31 -8.78 -14.69
N ILE A 766 -36.35 -10.09 -14.95
CA ILE A 766 -37.03 -10.68 -16.11
C ILE A 766 -38.30 -11.40 -15.66
N ASP A 767 -39.35 -11.37 -16.50
CA ASP A 767 -40.60 -12.08 -16.21
C ASP A 767 -40.42 -13.59 -16.50
N VAL A 768 -39.91 -14.30 -15.49
CA VAL A 768 -39.66 -15.74 -15.53
C VAL A 768 -40.95 -16.51 -15.83
N HIS A 769 -42.09 -16.06 -15.32
CA HIS A 769 -43.38 -16.72 -15.54
C HIS A 769 -43.80 -16.67 -17.01
N LYS A 770 -43.68 -15.49 -17.65
CA LYS A 770 -43.92 -15.33 -19.08
C LYS A 770 -42.96 -16.19 -19.91
N ILE A 771 -41.67 -16.22 -19.55
CA ILE A 771 -40.65 -17.03 -20.25
C ILE A 771 -41.01 -18.52 -20.18
N GLN A 772 -41.33 -19.02 -18.98
CA GLN A 772 -41.70 -20.42 -18.77
C GLN A 772 -42.98 -20.82 -19.53
N GLN A 773 -43.99 -19.96 -19.53
CA GLN A 773 -45.24 -20.21 -20.25
C GLN A 773 -44.98 -20.26 -21.77
N THR A 774 -44.29 -19.26 -22.31
CA THR A 774 -43.96 -19.19 -23.74
C THR A 774 -43.12 -20.40 -24.17
N PHE A 775 -42.15 -20.80 -23.35
CA PHE A 775 -41.33 -21.97 -23.63
C PHE A 775 -42.16 -23.27 -23.65
N ARG A 776 -43.12 -23.44 -22.73
CA ARG A 776 -44.03 -24.61 -22.73
C ARG A 776 -44.96 -24.65 -23.95
N GLU A 777 -45.43 -23.49 -24.42
CA GLU A 777 -46.29 -23.38 -25.61
C GLU A 777 -45.51 -23.63 -26.91
N SER A 778 -44.23 -23.26 -26.95
CA SER A 778 -43.32 -23.44 -28.08
C SER A 778 -42.90 -24.89 -28.39
N LYS A 779 -43.44 -25.87 -27.63
CA LYS A 779 -43.17 -27.34 -27.63
C LYS A 779 -43.10 -28.04 -28.99
N LYS A 780 -43.51 -27.38 -30.08
CA LYS A 780 -43.55 -27.93 -31.45
C LYS A 780 -42.33 -27.55 -32.32
N ASN A 781 -41.47 -26.64 -31.89
CA ASN A 781 -40.36 -26.17 -32.71
C ASN A 781 -39.11 -27.07 -32.61
N ARG A 782 -38.87 -27.89 -33.65
CA ARG A 782 -37.64 -28.71 -33.77
C ARG A 782 -36.37 -27.88 -34.07
N ASN A 783 -36.50 -26.59 -34.35
CA ASN A 783 -35.41 -25.71 -34.79
C ASN A 783 -35.10 -24.67 -33.70
N MET A 784 -33.88 -24.74 -33.12
CA MET A 784 -33.45 -23.85 -32.03
C MET A 784 -33.38 -22.39 -32.44
N TRP A 785 -33.08 -22.11 -33.70
CA TRP A 785 -33.10 -20.76 -34.25
C TRP A 785 -34.49 -20.12 -34.14
N LYS A 786 -35.52 -20.80 -34.64
CA LYS A 786 -36.91 -20.31 -34.60
C LYS A 786 -37.42 -20.17 -33.17
N LEU A 787 -36.96 -21.03 -32.28
CA LEU A 787 -37.28 -20.94 -30.86
C LEU A 787 -36.65 -19.69 -30.24
N ALA A 788 -35.34 -19.48 -30.41
CA ALA A 788 -34.64 -18.32 -29.85
C ALA A 788 -35.19 -16.99 -30.40
N GLU A 789 -35.47 -16.90 -31.71
CA GLU A 789 -36.13 -15.72 -32.31
C GLU A 789 -37.53 -15.46 -31.75
N HIS A 790 -38.35 -16.51 -31.61
CA HIS A 790 -39.70 -16.37 -31.06
C HIS A 790 -39.65 -15.91 -29.59
N MET A 791 -38.78 -16.52 -28.79
CA MET A 791 -38.57 -16.11 -27.40
C MET A 791 -38.06 -14.66 -27.33
N HIS A 792 -37.16 -14.25 -28.24
CA HIS A 792 -36.65 -12.87 -28.28
C HIS A 792 -37.72 -11.87 -28.72
N SER A 793 -38.64 -12.26 -29.61
CA SER A 793 -39.78 -11.41 -29.97
C SER A 793 -40.73 -11.16 -28.79
N GLU A 794 -40.86 -12.14 -27.88
CA GLU A 794 -41.67 -12.02 -26.66
C GLU A 794 -40.96 -11.27 -25.53
N VAL A 795 -39.62 -11.31 -25.51
CA VAL A 795 -38.75 -10.72 -24.49
C VAL A 795 -37.54 -10.02 -25.13
N PRO A 796 -37.71 -8.88 -25.82
CA PRO A 796 -36.69 -8.28 -26.68
C PRO A 796 -35.49 -7.67 -25.92
N LYS A 797 -35.62 -7.48 -24.61
CA LYS A 797 -34.54 -6.96 -23.74
C LYS A 797 -33.70 -8.06 -23.09
N CYS A 798 -33.75 -9.28 -23.63
CA CYS A 798 -33.04 -10.44 -23.07
C CYS A 798 -32.15 -11.09 -24.12
N VAL A 799 -31.01 -11.60 -23.65
CA VAL A 799 -30.20 -12.57 -24.40
C VAL A 799 -30.77 -13.94 -24.17
N ILE A 800 -30.98 -14.67 -25.26
CA ILE A 800 -31.64 -15.96 -25.25
C ILE A 800 -30.75 -16.96 -25.97
N HIS A 801 -30.39 -18.02 -25.28
CA HIS A 801 -29.59 -19.11 -25.82
C HIS A 801 -30.35 -20.42 -25.71
N ALA A 802 -30.73 -20.98 -26.86
CA ALA A 802 -31.39 -22.27 -26.97
C ALA A 802 -30.40 -23.32 -27.47
N ILE A 803 -30.26 -24.44 -26.74
CA ILE A 803 -29.35 -25.54 -27.06
C ILE A 803 -30.13 -26.85 -27.11
N ARG A 804 -29.91 -27.66 -28.14
CA ARG A 804 -30.49 -28.98 -28.31
C ARG A 804 -29.39 -30.03 -28.26
N GLN A 805 -29.29 -30.76 -27.14
CA GLN A 805 -28.18 -31.68 -26.92
C GLN A 805 -28.53 -32.84 -25.98
N ASN A 806 -27.86 -33.99 -26.19
CA ASN A 806 -28.02 -35.22 -25.41
C ASN A 806 -26.91 -35.46 -24.36
N SER A 807 -25.97 -34.52 -24.18
CA SER A 807 -24.79 -34.65 -23.32
C SER A 807 -24.64 -33.46 -22.36
N VAL A 808 -23.67 -33.54 -21.43
CA VAL A 808 -23.47 -32.61 -20.32
C VAL A 808 -23.16 -31.19 -20.81
N ILE A 809 -23.87 -30.21 -20.23
CA ILE A 809 -23.63 -28.78 -20.40
C ILE A 809 -23.06 -28.29 -19.07
N TYR A 810 -21.89 -27.66 -19.13
CA TYR A 810 -21.29 -26.99 -17.97
C TYR A 810 -21.63 -25.51 -18.05
N GLU A 811 -22.25 -25.00 -16.98
CA GLU A 811 -22.76 -23.64 -16.89
C GLU A 811 -22.31 -22.99 -15.59
N LYS A 812 -21.83 -21.76 -15.71
CA LYS A 812 -21.51 -20.89 -14.58
C LYS A 812 -22.02 -19.48 -14.82
N THR A 813 -22.63 -18.90 -13.80
CA THR A 813 -23.24 -17.57 -13.85
C THR A 813 -23.12 -16.87 -12.49
N ASN A 814 -22.98 -15.54 -12.49
CA ASN A 814 -23.10 -14.68 -11.30
C ASN A 814 -24.33 -13.76 -11.37
N PHE A 815 -25.23 -13.97 -12.33
CA PHE A 815 -26.45 -13.17 -12.42
C PHE A 815 -27.36 -13.37 -11.19
N PRO A 816 -28.08 -12.33 -10.74
CA PRO A 816 -29.13 -12.48 -9.75
C PRO A 816 -30.25 -13.42 -10.21
N ASP A 817 -30.88 -14.14 -9.27
CA ASP A 817 -31.92 -15.14 -9.55
C ASP A 817 -33.15 -14.57 -10.28
N ASP A 818 -33.44 -13.28 -10.10
CA ASP A 818 -34.56 -12.59 -10.75
C ASP A 818 -34.21 -12.04 -12.14
N CYS A 819 -32.93 -12.08 -12.53
CA CYS A 819 -32.40 -11.57 -13.80
C CYS A 819 -31.92 -12.68 -14.75
N TYR A 820 -31.95 -13.94 -14.29
CA TYR A 820 -31.48 -15.12 -15.01
C TYR A 820 -32.50 -16.26 -14.91
N CYS A 821 -32.78 -16.93 -16.03
CA CYS A 821 -33.70 -18.05 -16.10
C CYS A 821 -33.07 -19.18 -16.93
N HIS A 822 -33.09 -20.39 -16.37
CA HIS A 822 -32.71 -21.61 -17.08
C HIS A 822 -33.88 -22.61 -17.10
N GLU A 823 -34.19 -23.17 -18.26
CA GLU A 823 -35.31 -24.10 -18.45
C GLU A 823 -34.91 -25.29 -19.33
N GLN A 824 -35.45 -26.47 -19.03
CA GLN A 824 -35.12 -27.71 -19.74
C GLN A 824 -36.36 -28.51 -20.14
N GLN A 825 -36.45 -28.94 -21.41
CA GLN A 825 -37.51 -29.82 -21.92
C GLN A 825 -37.00 -30.80 -22.99
N LYS A 826 -37.12 -32.12 -22.77
CA LYS A 826 -36.86 -33.19 -23.77
C LYS A 826 -35.61 -32.94 -24.64
N ASN A 827 -34.47 -32.66 -23.99
CA ASN A 827 -33.15 -32.40 -24.60
C ASN A 827 -33.03 -31.03 -25.30
N CYS A 828 -33.88 -30.08 -24.92
CA CYS A 828 -33.77 -28.65 -25.25
C CYS A 828 -33.52 -27.88 -23.95
N TYR A 829 -32.46 -27.08 -23.93
CA TYR A 829 -32.08 -26.19 -22.84
C TYR A 829 -32.26 -24.75 -23.31
N LEU A 830 -32.87 -23.93 -22.48
CA LEU A 830 -33.11 -22.52 -22.73
C LEU A 830 -32.49 -21.71 -21.59
N TYR A 831 -31.61 -20.79 -21.95
CA TYR A 831 -30.97 -19.85 -21.04
C TYR A 831 -31.37 -18.43 -21.42
N VAL A 832 -31.89 -17.67 -20.47
CA VAL A 832 -32.38 -16.31 -20.67
C VAL A 832 -31.81 -15.41 -19.60
N HIS A 833 -31.24 -14.28 -19.98
CA HIS A 833 -30.89 -13.22 -19.03
C HIS A 833 -31.13 -11.84 -19.64
N SER A 834 -31.22 -10.82 -18.79
CA SER A 834 -31.32 -9.44 -19.25
C SER A 834 -30.10 -9.05 -20.10
N ALA A 835 -30.34 -8.32 -21.19
CA ALA A 835 -29.29 -7.85 -22.10
C ALA A 835 -28.48 -6.69 -21.53
#